data_AF-A0AA96FW29-F1
#
_entry.id   AF-A0AA96FW29-F1
#
_cell.length_a   1.000
_cell.length_b   1.000
_cell.length_c   1.000
_cell.angle_alpha   90.00
_cell.angle_beta   90.00
_cell.angle_gamma   90.00
#
_symmetry.space_group_name_H-M   'P 1'
#
loop_
_entity.id
_entity.type
_entity.pdbx_description
1 polymer ?
#
loop_
_entity_poly.entity_id
_entity_poly.type
_entity_poly.pdbx_seq_one_letter_code
_entity_poly.pdbx_strand_id
1 'polypeptide(L)'
;MTDTVAIPLTQLVLKVHSRCDLACDHCYVYEHADQSWKSRPVVISEDTVRRTAHRLAQYVRANGLTSVSVILHGGEPLLAGPARLRAICAQLSSALAGTTALDLQIHTNGVQLNRRHLEVFKEFGVRVGISLDGDRSANDLHRLDRRGNSSHDRVLRAIELLRTPEYHHLYGGLLCTVDVRSDPVAVHDALTSCEPPRIDYLLPHSTWDNPPPRGPSSSATPYADWLLAVFDRWSEQGRKVPVRTFASVLSTLRGGPSLTEALGLAPSDLAVVETDGTFEQADSLKTAHDGAPATGYDVFRHGFDDFARHPGVRARQSGAEGLSATCRSCPVLQSCGGGLYAHRYSSGRGFDNPSVFCRDLRALVEGIAERETRRELSPAVSDAGELRFAQLRQDRDLLGLANERLAGDTDWDGVWRALLRLDGDEDTAGHLNAALAHPYLRPALHNGASARRVTARFASVALTAALRAGAPLRLSWEHPEAALHLPALGTLSLPGPGRIRAAVAADGLTVRVAPGPGGLIRGDGPAWRPLTTVEVGGDTLVVEDADPDRDTFPAPVAAPLSPDGLAAFAALLRTAHGLLDRSGPRDGPHALRATTVTPLVAGAGVRLGAHRPGALGVAVDVEPAGLARELLRAGRHARLAALREVTDLSVLGSSAGRLLEEAFLELGEAGLPGRPAAARARALQRAGDALEELSGPPGRYLTDSGAALAAELRAHWSAEVRRDG
;
A
#
# COMPACT_ATOMS: atom_id res chain seq x y z
N MET A 1 30.34 -7.66 6.55
CA MET A 1 29.42 -7.66 5.40
C MET A 1 28.38 -8.73 5.68
N THR A 2 27.24 -8.34 6.24
CA THR A 2 26.08 -9.21 6.36
C THR A 2 25.61 -9.55 4.96
N ASP A 3 25.52 -10.83 4.63
CA ASP A 3 25.05 -11.32 3.33
C ASP A 3 23.58 -10.92 3.19
N THR A 4 23.33 -9.75 2.59
CA THR A 4 21.97 -9.31 2.28
C THR A 4 21.40 -10.28 1.26
N VAL A 5 20.38 -11.02 1.69
CA VAL A 5 19.62 -11.96 0.85
C VAL A 5 19.14 -11.19 -0.39
N ALA A 6 19.58 -11.64 -1.57
CA ALA A 6 19.19 -11.03 -2.83
C ALA A 6 17.67 -11.13 -3.01
N ILE A 7 17.06 -10.07 -3.51
CA ILE A 7 15.61 -10.03 -3.72
C ILE A 7 15.32 -10.83 -4.99
N PRO A 8 14.39 -11.80 -4.95
CA PRO A 8 14.09 -12.62 -6.12
C PRO A 8 13.60 -11.81 -7.30
N LEU A 9 13.96 -12.24 -8.51
CA LEU A 9 13.56 -11.62 -9.76
C LEU A 9 12.13 -12.05 -10.10
N THR A 10 11.20 -11.10 -10.15
CA THR A 10 9.79 -11.39 -10.48
C THR A 10 9.37 -10.86 -11.84
N GLN A 11 10.25 -10.11 -12.52
CA GLN A 11 9.98 -9.52 -13.82
C GLN A 11 11.04 -9.89 -14.86
N LEU A 12 10.59 -10.31 -16.04
CA LEU A 12 11.42 -10.54 -17.22
C LEU A 12 10.95 -9.64 -18.37
N VAL A 13 11.84 -8.79 -18.88
CA VAL A 13 11.66 -8.15 -20.19
C VAL A 13 12.34 -9.02 -21.24
N LEU A 14 11.54 -9.58 -22.14
CA LEU A 14 12.02 -10.45 -23.22
C LEU A 14 11.98 -9.69 -24.54
N LYS A 15 13.14 -9.43 -25.15
CA LYS A 15 13.25 -8.76 -26.45
C LYS A 15 12.95 -9.76 -27.56
N VAL A 16 11.77 -9.62 -28.18
CA VAL A 16 11.34 -10.51 -29.27
C VAL A 16 11.73 -9.98 -30.66
N HIS A 17 11.96 -8.68 -30.77
CA HIS A 17 12.33 -8.00 -32.02
C HIS A 17 13.26 -6.80 -31.72
N SER A 18 14.36 -6.63 -32.45
CA SER A 18 15.36 -5.57 -32.17
C SER A 18 15.27 -4.35 -33.10
N ARG A 19 14.28 -4.31 -34.00
CA ARG A 19 14.01 -3.15 -34.88
C ARG A 19 12.62 -2.58 -34.60
N CYS A 20 12.41 -1.31 -34.94
CA CYS A 20 11.14 -0.60 -34.83
C CYS A 20 10.70 -0.08 -36.21
N ASP A 21 9.41 0.10 -36.44
CA ASP A 21 8.84 0.75 -37.62
C ASP A 21 8.67 2.27 -37.47
N LEU A 22 8.76 2.78 -36.23
CA LEU A 22 8.91 4.20 -35.92
C LEU A 22 10.39 4.62 -35.78
N ALA A 23 10.63 5.92 -35.84
CA ALA A 23 11.93 6.57 -35.69
C ALA A 23 11.88 7.66 -34.61
N CYS A 24 11.47 7.26 -33.40
CA CYS A 24 11.40 8.20 -32.28
C CYS A 24 12.81 8.71 -31.91
N ASP A 25 13.02 10.01 -32.00
CA ASP A 25 14.27 10.72 -31.70
C ASP A 25 14.66 10.69 -30.20
N HIS A 26 13.71 10.46 -29.31
CA HIS A 26 13.97 10.24 -27.87
C HIS A 26 14.17 8.77 -27.50
N CYS A 27 14.24 7.85 -28.47
CA CYS A 27 14.34 6.42 -28.17
C CYS A 27 15.72 6.07 -27.60
N TYR A 28 15.76 5.74 -26.31
CA TYR A 28 16.98 5.36 -25.61
C TYR A 28 17.68 4.10 -26.18
N VAL A 29 17.00 3.30 -26.99
CA VAL A 29 17.60 2.13 -27.66
C VAL A 29 18.36 2.54 -28.91
N TYR A 30 17.86 3.51 -29.68
CA TYR A 30 18.40 3.84 -31.00
C TYR A 30 19.27 5.09 -31.01
N GLU A 31 18.98 6.05 -30.13
CA GLU A 31 19.53 7.42 -30.19
C GLU A 31 20.51 7.74 -29.06
N HIS A 32 20.72 6.82 -28.10
CA HIS A 32 21.59 7.03 -26.94
C HIS A 32 22.93 6.29 -27.06
N ALA A 33 23.73 6.36 -26.01
CA ALA A 33 25.14 5.96 -26.01
C ALA A 33 25.37 4.50 -26.43
N ASP A 34 24.55 3.56 -25.96
CA ASP A 34 24.65 2.16 -26.37
C ASP A 34 24.07 1.93 -27.76
N GLN A 35 24.86 1.28 -28.63
CA GLN A 35 24.47 0.99 -30.00
C GLN A 35 24.48 -0.52 -30.30
N SER A 36 24.45 -1.35 -29.25
CA SER A 36 24.53 -2.82 -29.34
C SER A 36 23.40 -3.43 -30.17
N TRP A 37 22.23 -2.76 -30.23
CA TRP A 37 21.07 -3.18 -31.04
C TRP A 37 21.43 -3.45 -32.51
N LYS A 38 22.43 -2.73 -33.07
CA LYS A 38 22.85 -2.85 -34.47
C LYS A 38 23.34 -4.25 -34.80
N SER A 39 24.07 -4.89 -33.89
CA SER A 39 24.63 -6.24 -34.07
C SER A 39 23.70 -7.36 -33.59
N ARG A 40 22.62 -7.04 -32.86
CA ARG A 40 21.66 -8.05 -32.39
C ARG A 40 20.84 -8.64 -33.54
N PRO A 41 20.44 -9.93 -33.46
CA PRO A 41 19.47 -10.52 -34.38
C PRO A 41 18.18 -9.69 -34.45
N VAL A 42 17.58 -9.61 -35.64
CA VAL A 42 16.34 -8.83 -35.82
C VAL A 42 15.19 -9.44 -35.03
N VAL A 43 15.12 -10.77 -34.97
CA VAL A 43 14.04 -11.53 -34.33
C VAL A 43 14.65 -12.58 -33.41
N ILE A 44 14.05 -12.79 -32.25
CA ILE A 44 14.45 -13.85 -31.32
C ILE A 44 14.26 -15.24 -31.95
N SER A 45 15.23 -16.13 -31.71
CA SER A 45 15.18 -17.52 -32.19
C SER A 45 14.30 -18.40 -31.29
N GLU A 46 13.74 -19.47 -31.86
CA GLU A 46 12.95 -20.45 -31.08
C GLU A 46 13.78 -21.15 -30.01
N ASP A 47 15.06 -21.42 -30.28
CA ASP A 47 15.98 -22.01 -29.29
C ASP A 47 16.21 -21.05 -28.12
N THR A 48 16.43 -19.76 -28.39
CA THR A 48 16.56 -18.74 -27.35
C THR A 48 15.30 -18.69 -26.48
N VAL A 49 14.11 -18.63 -27.08
CA VAL A 49 12.84 -18.61 -26.33
C VAL A 49 12.70 -19.84 -25.44
N ARG A 50 12.95 -21.04 -26.00
CA ARG A 50 12.89 -22.30 -25.26
C ARG A 50 13.86 -22.32 -24.08
N ARG A 51 15.10 -21.88 -24.29
CA ARG A 51 16.12 -21.80 -23.24
C ARG A 51 15.72 -20.83 -22.15
N THR A 52 15.29 -19.63 -22.50
CA THR A 52 14.80 -18.62 -21.55
C THR A 52 13.64 -19.17 -20.71
N ALA A 53 12.63 -19.74 -21.35
CA ALA A 53 11.46 -20.29 -20.66
C ALA A 53 11.84 -21.41 -19.68
N HIS A 54 12.74 -22.32 -20.10
CA HIS A 54 13.22 -23.40 -19.23
C HIS A 54 14.02 -22.87 -18.03
N ARG A 55 14.94 -21.92 -18.25
CA ARG A 55 15.73 -21.30 -17.17
C ARG A 55 14.84 -20.53 -16.19
N LEU A 56 13.83 -19.83 -16.68
CA LEU A 56 12.87 -19.12 -15.83
C LEU A 56 12.04 -20.11 -14.98
N ALA A 57 11.56 -21.21 -15.58
CA ALA A 57 10.82 -22.23 -14.86
C ALA A 57 11.66 -22.97 -13.79
N GLN A 58 12.97 -23.12 -14.02
CA GLN A 58 13.90 -23.63 -13.00
C GLN A 58 14.03 -22.63 -11.84
N TYR A 59 14.23 -21.35 -12.16
CA TYR A 59 14.42 -20.28 -11.18
C TYR A 59 13.20 -20.09 -10.28
N VAL A 60 12.00 -20.02 -10.88
CA VAL A 60 10.74 -19.83 -10.15
C VAL A 60 10.50 -20.99 -9.18
N ARG A 61 10.79 -22.24 -9.58
CA ARG A 61 10.69 -23.41 -8.69
C ARG A 61 11.68 -23.33 -7.53
N ALA A 62 12.94 -23.03 -7.83
CA ALA A 62 14.00 -22.98 -6.84
C ALA A 62 13.76 -21.90 -5.78
N ASN A 63 13.12 -20.78 -6.17
CA ASN A 63 12.87 -19.64 -5.29
C ASN A 63 11.41 -19.57 -4.77
N GLY A 64 10.57 -20.56 -5.09
CA GLY A 64 9.18 -20.64 -4.59
C GLY A 64 8.30 -19.45 -5.00
N LEU A 65 8.52 -18.88 -6.19
CA LEU A 65 7.77 -17.70 -6.63
C LEU A 65 6.34 -18.09 -7.00
N THR A 66 5.37 -17.37 -6.43
CA THR A 66 3.94 -17.62 -6.66
C THR A 66 3.41 -16.93 -7.92
N SER A 67 4.10 -15.88 -8.37
CA SER A 67 3.82 -15.18 -9.62
C SER A 67 5.11 -14.69 -10.29
N VAL A 68 5.07 -14.58 -11.63
CA VAL A 68 6.12 -13.96 -12.45
C VAL A 68 5.49 -13.19 -13.61
N SER A 69 6.04 -12.03 -13.93
CA SER A 69 5.62 -11.22 -15.07
C SER A 69 6.63 -11.32 -16.20
N VAL A 70 6.17 -11.61 -17.42
CA VAL A 70 6.99 -11.60 -18.64
C VAL A 70 6.44 -10.56 -19.60
N ILE A 71 7.24 -9.53 -19.85
CA ILE A 71 6.92 -8.42 -20.74
C ILE A 71 7.61 -8.68 -22.08
N LEU A 72 6.82 -9.03 -23.09
CA LEU A 72 7.26 -9.07 -24.47
C LEU A 72 7.55 -7.64 -24.91
N HIS A 73 8.80 -7.37 -25.24
CA HIS A 73 9.27 -6.06 -25.65
C HIS A 73 10.15 -6.21 -26.89
N GLY A 74 10.62 -5.08 -27.39
CA GLY A 74 11.59 -5.02 -28.47
C GLY A 74 11.73 -3.59 -28.93
N GLY A 75 12.35 -3.39 -30.10
CA GLY A 75 12.12 -2.18 -30.87
C GLY A 75 10.62 -1.95 -31.05
N GLU A 76 10.01 -2.80 -31.86
CA GLU A 76 8.55 -2.97 -31.93
C GLU A 76 8.23 -4.47 -31.97
N PRO A 77 7.67 -5.06 -30.88
CA PRO A 77 7.46 -6.51 -30.80
C PRO A 77 6.39 -7.03 -31.77
N LEU A 78 5.42 -6.22 -32.21
CA LEU A 78 4.40 -6.66 -33.17
C LEU A 78 4.97 -6.97 -34.56
N LEU A 79 6.18 -6.48 -34.89
CA LEU A 79 6.87 -6.86 -36.13
C LEU A 79 7.26 -8.34 -36.20
N ALA A 80 7.30 -9.04 -35.06
CA ALA A 80 7.46 -10.50 -35.04
C ALA A 80 6.28 -11.24 -35.70
N GLY A 81 5.11 -10.60 -35.76
CA GLY A 81 3.88 -11.13 -36.34
C GLY A 81 3.12 -12.10 -35.43
N PRO A 82 1.81 -12.30 -35.66
CA PRO A 82 0.95 -13.06 -34.75
C PRO A 82 1.39 -14.52 -34.54
N ALA A 83 1.83 -15.20 -35.61
CA ALA A 83 2.20 -16.61 -35.54
C ALA A 83 3.42 -16.85 -34.62
N ARG A 84 4.42 -15.97 -34.70
CA ARG A 84 5.61 -16.06 -33.84
C ARG A 84 5.29 -15.68 -32.40
N LEU A 85 4.50 -14.63 -32.20
CA LEU A 85 4.05 -14.25 -30.85
C LEU A 85 3.25 -15.37 -30.18
N ARG A 86 2.36 -16.06 -30.93
CA ARG A 86 1.67 -17.27 -30.45
C ARG A 86 2.66 -18.34 -30.01
N ALA A 87 3.66 -18.65 -30.85
CA ALA A 87 4.67 -19.66 -30.52
C ALA A 87 5.44 -19.29 -29.24
N ILE A 88 5.83 -18.01 -29.09
CA ILE A 88 6.53 -17.52 -27.89
C ILE A 88 5.65 -17.67 -26.64
N CYS A 89 4.40 -17.21 -26.69
CA CYS A 89 3.47 -17.32 -25.56
C CYS A 89 3.21 -18.79 -25.19
N ALA A 90 2.99 -19.66 -26.19
CA ALA A 90 2.79 -21.08 -25.97
C ALA A 90 4.01 -21.74 -25.28
N GLN A 91 5.23 -21.40 -25.68
CA GLN A 91 6.44 -21.92 -25.05
C GLN A 91 6.58 -21.45 -23.59
N LEU A 92 6.35 -20.16 -23.33
CA LEU A 92 6.40 -19.60 -21.96
C LEU A 92 5.33 -20.23 -21.06
N SER A 93 4.08 -20.25 -21.51
CA SER A 93 2.96 -20.82 -20.77
C SER A 93 3.15 -22.32 -20.50
N SER A 94 3.64 -23.07 -21.49
CA SER A 94 3.90 -24.50 -21.31
C SER A 94 5.03 -24.76 -20.30
N ALA A 95 6.12 -23.98 -20.34
CA ALA A 95 7.25 -24.16 -19.44
C ALA A 95 6.91 -23.82 -17.97
N LEU A 96 6.01 -22.86 -17.75
CA LEU A 96 5.63 -22.36 -16.42
C LEU A 96 4.32 -22.95 -15.88
N ALA A 97 3.62 -23.76 -16.69
CA ALA A 97 2.38 -24.42 -16.30
C ALA A 97 2.55 -25.23 -15.00
N GLY A 98 1.59 -25.11 -14.09
CA GLY A 98 1.59 -25.82 -12.80
C GLY A 98 2.71 -25.41 -11.84
N THR A 99 3.48 -24.36 -12.17
CA THR A 99 4.63 -23.93 -11.38
C THR A 99 4.40 -22.58 -10.68
N THR A 100 3.86 -21.60 -11.40
CA THR A 100 3.61 -20.23 -10.91
C THR A 100 2.45 -19.62 -11.69
N ALA A 101 1.83 -18.57 -11.16
CA ALA A 101 1.01 -17.69 -11.97
C ALA A 101 1.92 -16.93 -12.97
N LEU A 102 1.58 -16.97 -14.25
CA LEU A 102 2.29 -16.26 -15.31
C LEU A 102 1.44 -15.08 -15.80
N ASP A 103 1.97 -13.87 -15.61
CA ASP A 103 1.39 -12.64 -16.14
C ASP A 103 2.14 -12.24 -17.42
N LEU A 104 1.50 -12.43 -18.58
CA LEU A 104 2.06 -12.03 -19.86
C LEU A 104 1.62 -10.61 -20.21
N GLN A 105 2.59 -9.79 -20.60
CA GLN A 105 2.35 -8.43 -21.08
C GLN A 105 3.12 -8.16 -22.37
N ILE A 106 2.68 -7.17 -23.13
CA ILE A 106 3.40 -6.64 -24.28
C ILE A 106 3.35 -5.12 -24.28
N HIS A 107 4.50 -4.48 -24.52
CA HIS A 107 4.57 -3.03 -24.74
C HIS A 107 4.84 -2.76 -26.21
N THR A 108 3.97 -1.99 -26.86
CA THR A 108 4.02 -1.71 -28.29
C THR A 108 3.76 -0.23 -28.58
N ASN A 109 4.24 0.25 -29.73
CA ASN A 109 3.85 1.53 -30.30
C ASN A 109 2.42 1.50 -30.89
N GLY A 110 1.79 0.33 -31.01
CA GLY A 110 0.41 0.14 -31.45
C GLY A 110 0.18 0.18 -32.97
N VAL A 111 1.14 0.62 -33.77
CA VAL A 111 0.97 0.89 -35.21
C VAL A 111 0.55 -0.36 -36.00
N GLN A 112 1.06 -1.53 -35.63
CA GLN A 112 0.78 -2.82 -36.28
C GLN A 112 -0.37 -3.60 -35.62
N LEU A 113 -0.95 -3.09 -34.53
CA LEU A 113 -1.94 -3.84 -33.76
C LEU A 113 -3.21 -4.02 -34.60
N ASN A 114 -3.70 -5.25 -34.64
CA ASN A 114 -4.89 -5.62 -35.40
C ASN A 114 -5.52 -6.87 -34.77
N ARG A 115 -6.70 -7.28 -35.25
CA ARG A 115 -7.44 -8.43 -34.72
C ARG A 115 -6.63 -9.73 -34.68
N ARG A 116 -5.76 -10.00 -35.66
CA ARG A 116 -4.94 -11.23 -35.66
C ARG A 116 -3.98 -11.27 -34.47
N HIS A 117 -3.45 -10.12 -34.05
CA HIS A 117 -2.66 -10.02 -32.82
C HIS A 117 -3.54 -10.21 -31.58
N LEU A 118 -4.69 -9.54 -31.53
CA LEU A 118 -5.60 -9.60 -30.39
C LEU A 118 -6.16 -11.01 -30.15
N GLU A 119 -6.40 -11.81 -31.19
CA GLU A 119 -6.77 -13.22 -31.03
C GLU A 119 -5.69 -14.04 -30.32
N VAL A 120 -4.41 -13.79 -30.61
CA VAL A 120 -3.30 -14.42 -29.90
C VAL A 120 -3.28 -13.94 -28.45
N PHE A 121 -3.44 -12.64 -28.22
CA PHE A 121 -3.39 -12.08 -26.87
C PHE A 121 -4.56 -12.56 -26.00
N LYS A 122 -5.75 -12.72 -26.59
CA LYS A 122 -6.92 -13.34 -25.96
C LYS A 122 -6.68 -14.81 -25.61
N GLU A 123 -6.03 -15.56 -26.51
CA GLU A 123 -5.68 -16.98 -26.31
C GLU A 123 -4.78 -17.19 -25.07
N PHE A 124 -3.84 -16.29 -24.82
CA PHE A 124 -2.87 -16.41 -23.72
C PHE A 124 -3.04 -15.40 -22.57
N GLY A 125 -4.07 -14.55 -22.62
CA GLY A 125 -4.29 -13.49 -21.63
C GLY A 125 -3.21 -12.39 -21.61
N VAL A 126 -2.61 -12.06 -22.76
CA VAL A 126 -1.54 -11.05 -22.85
C VAL A 126 -2.11 -9.65 -22.72
N ARG A 127 -1.69 -8.89 -21.70
CA ARG A 127 -2.08 -7.48 -21.53
C ARG A 127 -1.24 -6.56 -22.41
N VAL A 128 -1.87 -5.58 -23.04
CA VAL A 128 -1.28 -4.70 -24.06
C VAL A 128 -1.10 -3.29 -23.54
N GLY A 129 0.13 -2.89 -23.26
CA GLY A 129 0.52 -1.49 -23.01
C GLY A 129 0.82 -0.78 -24.32
N ILE A 130 0.17 0.37 -24.55
CA ILE A 130 0.35 1.19 -25.76
C ILE A 130 1.15 2.43 -25.42
N SER A 131 2.17 2.73 -26.23
CA SER A 131 2.91 3.98 -26.12
C SER A 131 2.15 5.11 -26.84
N LEU A 132 1.79 6.16 -26.11
CA LEU A 132 1.10 7.35 -26.63
C LEU A 132 1.48 8.55 -25.75
N ASP A 133 2.01 9.62 -26.35
CA ASP A 133 2.52 10.78 -25.60
C ASP A 133 1.50 11.93 -25.45
N GLY A 134 0.23 11.68 -25.75
CA GLY A 134 -0.86 12.66 -25.59
C GLY A 134 -1.70 12.85 -26.84
N ASP A 135 -2.09 14.10 -27.07
CA ASP A 135 -2.75 14.51 -28.30
C ASP A 135 -1.79 14.43 -29.50
N ARG A 136 -2.29 14.72 -30.70
CA ARG A 136 -1.46 14.68 -31.91
C ARG A 136 -0.25 15.61 -31.79
N SER A 137 -0.44 16.81 -31.24
CA SER A 137 0.63 17.80 -31.17
C SER A 137 1.79 17.31 -30.31
N ALA A 138 1.52 16.72 -29.14
CA ALA A 138 2.53 16.12 -28.29
C ALA A 138 3.14 14.85 -28.89
N ASN A 139 2.31 13.96 -29.44
CA ASN A 139 2.78 12.69 -30.02
C ASN A 139 3.72 12.90 -31.22
N ASP A 140 3.37 13.82 -32.12
CA ASP A 140 4.10 14.04 -33.37
C ASP A 140 5.41 14.82 -33.17
N LEU A 141 5.69 15.35 -31.96
CA LEU A 141 7.02 15.88 -31.62
C LEU A 141 8.10 14.81 -31.78
N HIS A 142 7.76 13.54 -31.59
CA HIS A 142 8.72 12.45 -31.50
C HIS A 142 8.32 11.19 -32.24
N ARG A 143 7.05 10.77 -32.19
CA ARG A 143 6.63 9.43 -32.63
C ARG A 143 6.28 9.37 -34.11
N LEU A 144 7.22 9.78 -34.94
CA LEU A 144 7.12 9.74 -36.40
C LEU A 144 7.68 8.44 -36.96
N ASP A 145 7.19 8.01 -38.12
CA ASP A 145 7.85 6.95 -38.88
C ASP A 145 9.10 7.48 -39.62
N ARG A 146 9.88 6.58 -40.24
CA ARG A 146 11.11 6.93 -40.96
C ARG A 146 10.90 7.89 -42.15
N ARG A 147 9.65 8.11 -42.58
CA ARG A 147 9.29 9.05 -43.65
C ARG A 147 8.75 10.37 -43.08
N GLY A 148 8.73 10.53 -41.76
CA GLY A 148 8.21 11.71 -41.08
C GLY A 148 6.69 11.73 -40.91
N ASN A 149 5.98 10.63 -41.17
CA ASN A 149 4.53 10.61 -40.99
C ASN A 149 4.16 10.32 -39.53
N SER A 150 3.10 10.98 -39.08
CA SER A 150 2.50 10.74 -37.77
C SER A 150 2.13 9.27 -37.53
N SER A 151 2.34 8.80 -36.31
CA SER A 151 1.80 7.52 -35.83
C SER A 151 0.41 7.66 -35.22
N HIS A 152 0.00 8.87 -34.82
CA HIS A 152 -1.11 9.13 -33.89
C HIS A 152 -2.43 8.42 -34.27
N ASP A 153 -2.93 8.62 -35.49
CA ASP A 153 -4.20 7.97 -35.91
C ASP A 153 -4.11 6.44 -35.92
N ARG A 154 -2.93 5.88 -36.21
CA ARG A 154 -2.72 4.43 -36.21
C ARG A 154 -2.78 3.89 -34.78
N VAL A 155 -2.21 4.63 -33.83
CA VAL A 155 -2.25 4.30 -32.40
C VAL A 155 -3.68 4.42 -31.85
N LEU A 156 -4.42 5.47 -32.19
CA LEU A 156 -5.82 5.62 -31.77
C LEU A 156 -6.71 4.48 -32.29
N ARG A 157 -6.53 4.05 -33.54
CA ARG A 157 -7.24 2.86 -34.06
C ARG A 157 -6.91 1.58 -33.30
N ALA A 158 -5.67 1.41 -32.85
CA ALA A 158 -5.28 0.27 -32.02
C ALA A 158 -5.99 0.30 -30.65
N ILE A 159 -6.09 1.49 -30.04
CA ILE A 159 -6.81 1.70 -28.78
C ILE A 159 -8.31 1.46 -28.96
N GLU A 160 -8.93 1.94 -30.05
CA GLU A 160 -10.34 1.68 -30.35
C GLU A 160 -10.64 0.18 -30.46
N LEU A 161 -9.75 -0.60 -31.08
CA LEU A 161 -9.86 -2.06 -31.12
C LEU A 161 -9.80 -2.66 -29.71
N LEU A 162 -8.85 -2.22 -28.88
CA LEU A 162 -8.73 -2.67 -27.49
C LEU A 162 -9.96 -2.31 -26.65
N ARG A 163 -10.62 -1.18 -26.91
CA ARG A 163 -11.82 -0.74 -26.20
C ARG A 163 -13.09 -1.49 -26.58
N THR A 164 -13.07 -2.30 -27.63
CA THR A 164 -14.24 -3.14 -27.97
C THR A 164 -14.53 -4.15 -26.85
N PRO A 165 -15.80 -4.51 -26.60
CA PRO A 165 -16.14 -5.47 -25.54
C PRO A 165 -15.38 -6.80 -25.62
N GLU A 166 -15.01 -7.21 -26.83
CA GLU A 166 -14.27 -8.44 -27.08
C GLU A 166 -12.83 -8.41 -26.53
N TYR A 167 -12.16 -7.26 -26.56
CA TYR A 167 -10.74 -7.15 -26.24
C TYR A 167 -10.43 -6.22 -25.07
N HIS A 168 -11.43 -5.58 -24.46
CA HIS A 168 -11.26 -4.64 -23.34
C HIS A 168 -10.43 -5.19 -22.19
N HIS A 169 -10.59 -6.47 -21.87
CA HIS A 169 -9.83 -7.16 -20.81
C HIS A 169 -8.32 -7.29 -21.11
N LEU A 170 -7.90 -7.10 -22.36
CA LEU A 170 -6.49 -7.11 -22.78
C LEU A 170 -5.85 -5.72 -22.71
N TYR A 171 -6.62 -4.65 -22.56
CA TYR A 171 -6.06 -3.31 -22.51
C TYR A 171 -5.22 -3.15 -21.23
N GLY A 172 -3.91 -2.95 -21.36
CA GLY A 172 -2.96 -2.85 -20.25
C GLY A 172 -2.69 -1.43 -19.77
N GLY A 173 -3.13 -0.42 -20.54
CA GLY A 173 -2.94 1.01 -20.25
C GLY A 173 -2.03 1.73 -21.24
N LEU A 174 -1.71 2.98 -20.91
CA LEU A 174 -0.89 3.87 -21.74
C LEU A 174 0.46 4.18 -21.08
N LEU A 175 1.51 4.25 -21.89
CA LEU A 175 2.84 4.71 -21.51
C LEU A 175 3.12 6.03 -22.25
N CYS A 176 3.33 7.10 -21.49
CA CYS A 176 3.55 8.46 -22.00
C CYS A 176 4.94 8.95 -21.58
N THR A 177 5.80 9.25 -22.54
CA THR A 177 7.05 9.97 -22.24
C THR A 177 6.72 11.44 -21.96
N VAL A 178 7.19 11.97 -20.84
CA VAL A 178 6.95 13.37 -20.46
C VAL A 178 7.80 14.32 -21.31
N ASP A 179 7.15 15.28 -21.96
CA ASP A 179 7.81 16.39 -22.65
C ASP A 179 7.27 17.74 -22.15
N VAL A 180 8.15 18.55 -21.57
CA VAL A 180 7.83 19.85 -20.96
C VAL A 180 7.52 20.96 -21.97
N ARG A 181 7.64 20.68 -23.28
CA ARG A 181 7.18 21.58 -24.37
C ARG A 181 5.69 21.42 -24.64
N SER A 182 5.10 20.28 -24.27
CA SER A 182 3.68 19.99 -24.44
C SER A 182 2.86 20.51 -23.25
N ASP A 183 1.62 20.90 -23.49
CA ASP A 183 0.70 21.29 -22.42
C ASP A 183 0.32 20.05 -21.57
N PRO A 184 0.65 20.03 -20.26
CA PRO A 184 0.35 18.89 -19.39
C PRO A 184 -1.13 18.54 -19.33
N VAL A 185 -2.01 19.55 -19.31
CA VAL A 185 -3.45 19.32 -19.16
C VAL A 185 -4.02 18.74 -20.45
N ALA A 186 -3.65 19.28 -21.61
CA ALA A 186 -4.06 18.75 -22.90
C ALA A 186 -3.59 17.30 -23.12
N VAL A 187 -2.34 17.00 -22.76
CA VAL A 187 -1.80 15.63 -22.79
C VAL A 187 -2.63 14.71 -21.90
N HIS A 188 -2.86 15.08 -20.64
CA HIS A 188 -3.60 14.23 -19.71
C HIS A 188 -5.06 14.01 -20.14
N ASP A 189 -5.74 15.06 -20.61
CA ASP A 189 -7.12 14.96 -21.10
C ASP A 189 -7.21 14.08 -22.35
N ALA A 190 -6.24 14.17 -23.27
CA ALA A 190 -6.17 13.28 -24.43
C ALA A 190 -5.97 11.81 -24.01
N LEU A 191 -5.06 11.54 -23.08
CA LEU A 191 -4.81 10.18 -22.59
C LEU A 191 -6.03 9.61 -21.85
N THR A 192 -6.70 10.39 -21.01
CA THR A 192 -7.89 9.92 -20.27
C THR A 192 -9.11 9.72 -21.17
N SER A 193 -9.23 10.46 -22.29
CA SER A 193 -10.28 10.24 -23.30
C SER A 193 -10.20 8.87 -23.99
N CYS A 194 -9.03 8.23 -23.93
CA CYS A 194 -8.81 6.87 -24.40
C CYS A 194 -9.30 5.80 -23.42
N GLU A 195 -9.92 6.19 -22.29
CA GLU A 195 -10.41 5.33 -21.21
C GLU A 195 -9.41 4.23 -20.79
N PRO A 196 -8.13 4.55 -20.57
CA PRO A 196 -7.15 3.53 -20.22
C PRO A 196 -7.39 3.01 -18.79
N PRO A 197 -7.11 1.72 -18.53
CA PRO A 197 -7.17 1.18 -17.17
C PRO A 197 -6.06 1.73 -16.26
N ARG A 198 -5.00 2.29 -16.83
CA ARG A 198 -3.91 2.98 -16.12
C ARG A 198 -3.07 3.83 -17.08
N ILE A 199 -2.43 4.86 -16.54
CA ILE A 199 -1.44 5.68 -17.23
C ILE A 199 -0.10 5.61 -16.50
N ASP A 200 0.99 5.54 -17.26
CA ASP A 200 2.36 5.60 -16.77
C ASP A 200 3.10 6.77 -17.42
N TYR A 201 3.48 7.76 -16.60
CA TYR A 201 4.27 8.91 -17.06
C TYR A 201 5.74 8.63 -16.82
N LEU A 202 6.50 8.57 -17.91
CA LEU A 202 7.91 8.22 -17.93
C LEU A 202 8.74 9.48 -18.17
N LEU A 203 9.66 9.78 -17.24
CA LEU A 203 10.66 10.83 -17.49
C LEU A 203 11.56 10.39 -18.66
N PRO A 204 11.95 11.31 -19.56
CA PRO A 204 12.87 10.98 -20.63
C PRO A 204 14.19 10.49 -20.04
N HIS A 205 14.83 9.52 -20.72
CA HIS A 205 16.14 9.08 -20.28
C HIS A 205 17.17 10.18 -20.48
N SER A 206 17.93 10.48 -19.45
CA SER A 206 18.96 11.52 -19.44
C SER A 206 20.00 11.18 -18.38
N THR A 207 21.19 11.78 -18.48
CA THR A 207 22.31 11.58 -17.54
C THR A 207 22.91 12.95 -17.19
N TRP A 208 23.90 13.00 -16.30
CA TRP A 208 24.63 14.23 -16.07
C TRP A 208 25.49 14.66 -17.26
N ASP A 209 25.94 13.69 -18.07
CA ASP A 209 26.70 13.98 -19.29
C ASP A 209 25.78 14.47 -20.43
N ASN A 210 24.53 13.99 -20.48
CA ASN A 210 23.51 14.43 -21.41
C ASN A 210 22.21 14.80 -20.64
N PRO A 211 22.12 16.04 -20.13
CA PRO A 211 21.04 16.46 -19.24
C PRO A 211 19.69 16.56 -19.96
N PRO A 212 18.58 16.49 -19.23
CA PRO A 212 17.25 16.48 -19.82
C PRO A 212 16.92 17.80 -20.53
N PRO A 213 16.16 17.75 -21.65
CA PRO A 213 15.67 18.94 -22.31
C PRO A 213 14.82 19.80 -21.36
N ARG A 214 15.12 21.09 -21.23
CA ARG A 214 14.35 21.99 -20.35
C ARG A 214 13.12 22.62 -21.01
N GLY A 215 12.97 22.42 -22.32
CA GLY A 215 11.92 23.07 -23.12
C GLY A 215 11.96 24.60 -23.00
N PRO A 216 10.82 25.30 -23.18
CA PRO A 216 10.74 26.76 -23.06
C PRO A 216 10.65 27.26 -21.61
N SER A 217 10.55 26.36 -20.62
CA SER A 217 10.34 26.74 -19.22
C SER A 217 11.60 27.35 -18.60
N SER A 218 11.44 28.48 -17.90
CA SER A 218 12.48 29.08 -17.06
C SER A 218 12.52 28.50 -15.64
N SER A 219 11.62 27.56 -15.33
CA SER A 219 11.53 26.94 -14.01
C SER A 219 12.81 26.16 -13.67
N ALA A 220 13.15 26.14 -12.38
CA ALA A 220 14.18 25.28 -11.86
C ALA A 220 13.80 23.79 -11.90
N THR A 221 12.50 23.49 -11.98
CA THR A 221 11.90 22.15 -11.91
C THR A 221 10.78 21.94 -12.96
N PRO A 222 11.10 22.07 -14.26
CA PRO A 222 10.08 22.06 -15.31
C PRO A 222 9.31 20.74 -15.41
N TYR A 223 9.92 19.60 -15.07
CA TYR A 223 9.25 18.30 -15.10
C TYR A 223 8.35 18.12 -13.89
N ALA A 224 8.74 18.64 -12.72
CA ALA A 224 7.87 18.65 -11.56
C ALA A 224 6.64 19.52 -11.79
N ASP A 225 6.82 20.72 -12.33
CA ASP A 225 5.72 21.65 -12.59
C ASP A 225 4.71 21.04 -13.57
N TRP A 226 5.22 20.38 -14.63
CA TRP A 226 4.41 19.64 -15.59
C TRP A 226 3.62 18.51 -14.93
N LEU A 227 4.29 17.65 -14.16
CA LEU A 227 3.65 16.52 -13.48
C LEU A 227 2.68 16.95 -12.37
N LEU A 228 2.94 18.05 -11.68
CA LEU A 228 2.04 18.61 -10.68
C LEU A 228 0.79 19.21 -11.31
N ALA A 229 0.90 19.87 -12.48
CA ALA A 229 -0.27 20.30 -13.24
C ALA A 229 -1.13 19.11 -13.68
N VAL A 230 -0.51 18.00 -14.10
CA VAL A 230 -1.22 16.74 -14.36
C VAL A 230 -1.85 16.17 -13.08
N PHE A 231 -1.17 16.21 -11.94
CA PHE A 231 -1.69 15.73 -10.66
C PHE A 231 -2.94 16.52 -10.22
N ASP A 232 -2.91 17.84 -10.41
CA ASP A 232 -4.04 18.72 -10.11
C ASP A 232 -5.23 18.37 -11.00
N ARG A 233 -5.01 18.30 -12.32
CA ARG A 233 -6.05 17.90 -13.28
C ARG A 233 -6.63 16.51 -12.99
N TRP A 234 -5.76 15.54 -12.70
CA TRP A 234 -6.14 14.18 -12.33
C TRP A 234 -7.01 14.15 -11.06
N SER A 235 -6.69 15.00 -10.08
CA SER A 235 -7.45 15.14 -8.85
C SER A 235 -8.81 15.80 -9.07
N GLU A 236 -8.88 16.86 -9.89
CA GLU A 236 -10.14 17.51 -10.30
C GLU A 236 -11.10 16.54 -11.00
N GLN A 237 -10.56 15.60 -11.78
CA GLN A 237 -11.34 14.55 -12.45
C GLN A 237 -11.81 13.43 -11.51
N GLY A 238 -11.48 13.50 -10.22
CA GLY A 238 -11.83 12.49 -9.23
C GLY A 238 -10.95 11.24 -9.29
N ARG A 239 -9.74 11.33 -9.86
CA ARG A 239 -8.73 10.27 -9.87
C ARG A 239 -9.19 8.95 -10.51
N LYS A 240 -10.11 9.02 -11.48
CA LYS A 240 -10.78 7.84 -12.08
C LYS A 240 -9.82 6.84 -12.73
N VAL A 241 -8.76 7.34 -13.36
CA VAL A 241 -7.73 6.51 -14.00
C VAL A 241 -6.50 6.44 -13.09
N PRO A 242 -6.06 5.26 -12.64
CA PRO A 242 -4.83 5.13 -11.87
C PRO A 242 -3.59 5.64 -12.64
N VAL A 243 -2.79 6.49 -11.99
CA VAL A 243 -1.50 6.96 -12.52
C VAL A 243 -0.37 6.38 -11.66
N ARG A 244 0.48 5.51 -12.24
CA ARG A 244 1.49 4.73 -11.49
C ARG A 244 2.49 5.61 -10.73
N THR A 245 2.97 6.68 -11.36
CA THR A 245 3.94 7.61 -10.76
C THR A 245 3.35 8.28 -9.51
N PHE A 246 2.12 8.78 -9.59
CA PHE A 246 1.45 9.41 -8.44
C PHE A 246 1.08 8.39 -7.37
N ALA A 247 0.57 7.21 -7.75
CA ALA A 247 0.28 6.14 -6.81
C ALA A 247 1.54 5.71 -6.02
N SER A 248 2.71 5.71 -6.65
CA SER A 248 3.99 5.41 -5.98
C SER A 248 4.36 6.50 -4.97
N VAL A 249 4.22 7.78 -5.32
CA VAL A 249 4.48 8.90 -4.39
C VAL A 249 3.48 8.87 -3.23
N LEU A 250 2.17 8.74 -3.50
CA LEU A 250 1.13 8.66 -2.48
C LEU A 250 1.32 7.47 -1.52
N SER A 251 1.69 6.31 -2.06
CA SER A 251 1.99 5.12 -1.26
C SER A 251 3.17 5.36 -0.33
N THR A 252 4.30 5.83 -0.87
CA THR A 252 5.54 6.05 -0.11
C THR A 252 5.41 7.18 0.92
N LEU A 253 4.66 8.25 0.63
CA LEU A 253 4.34 9.31 1.60
C LEU A 253 3.55 8.79 2.81
N ARG A 254 2.81 7.69 2.65
CA ARG A 254 2.05 7.02 3.71
C ARG A 254 2.75 5.79 4.28
N GLY A 255 4.05 5.61 3.99
CA GLY A 255 4.87 4.50 4.48
C GLY A 255 4.68 3.17 3.74
N GLY A 256 3.91 3.16 2.65
CA GLY A 256 3.77 2.02 1.75
C GLY A 256 4.96 1.87 0.78
N PRO A 257 5.00 0.78 -0.01
CA PRO A 257 6.06 0.55 -0.98
C PRO A 257 5.91 1.45 -2.22
N SER A 258 7.01 1.61 -2.97
CA SER A 258 6.93 2.16 -4.33
C SER A 258 6.33 1.14 -5.30
N LEU A 259 5.65 1.61 -6.34
CA LEU A 259 5.07 0.78 -7.40
C LEU A 259 5.87 0.88 -8.71
N THR A 260 7.10 1.40 -8.65
CA THR A 260 7.98 1.60 -9.80
C THR A 260 9.44 1.59 -9.36
N GLU A 261 10.36 1.09 -10.20
CA GLU A 261 11.80 1.19 -9.94
C GLU A 261 12.36 2.63 -10.09
N ALA A 262 11.59 3.53 -10.70
CA ALA A 262 12.01 4.92 -10.91
C ALA A 262 11.90 5.78 -9.64
N LEU A 263 11.16 5.32 -8.62
CA LEU A 263 10.87 6.02 -7.38
C LEU A 263 10.98 5.05 -6.19
N GLY A 264 11.25 5.60 -5.01
CA GLY A 264 11.39 4.86 -3.76
C GLY A 264 12.60 3.93 -3.70
N LEU A 265 12.78 3.30 -2.54
CA LEU A 265 13.95 2.46 -2.24
C LEU A 265 13.73 0.97 -2.54
N ALA A 266 12.61 0.63 -3.17
CA ALA A 266 12.31 -0.75 -3.49
C ALA A 266 13.40 -1.32 -4.42
N PRO A 267 13.92 -2.53 -4.12
CA PRO A 267 14.97 -3.16 -4.90
C PRO A 267 14.47 -3.53 -6.30
N SER A 268 15.32 -3.41 -7.32
CA SER A 268 14.99 -3.87 -8.67
C SER A 268 14.93 -5.41 -8.72
N ASP A 269 13.86 -5.95 -9.28
CA ASP A 269 13.58 -7.38 -9.45
C ASP A 269 13.46 -7.78 -10.94
N LEU A 270 14.04 -6.95 -11.82
CA LEU A 270 13.97 -7.06 -13.27
C LEU A 270 15.20 -7.74 -13.88
N ALA A 271 14.96 -8.67 -14.80
CA ALA A 271 15.92 -9.20 -15.76
C ALA A 271 15.54 -8.83 -17.21
N VAL A 272 16.54 -8.58 -18.06
CA VAL A 272 16.35 -8.39 -19.50
C VAL A 272 17.03 -9.55 -20.25
N VAL A 273 16.33 -10.13 -21.21
CA VAL A 273 16.89 -11.10 -22.16
C VAL A 273 16.76 -10.54 -23.57
N GLU A 274 17.90 -10.31 -24.22
CA GLU A 274 17.99 -9.80 -25.58
C GLU A 274 17.64 -10.85 -26.65
N THR A 275 17.47 -10.40 -27.89
CA THR A 275 17.07 -11.26 -29.02
C THR A 275 18.03 -12.41 -29.34
N ASP A 276 19.30 -12.32 -28.96
CA ASP A 276 20.28 -13.42 -29.06
C ASP A 276 20.42 -14.24 -27.78
N GLY A 277 19.66 -13.92 -26.73
CA GLY A 277 19.66 -14.65 -25.47
C GLY A 277 20.67 -14.15 -24.44
N THR A 278 21.38 -13.04 -24.68
CA THR A 278 22.21 -12.45 -23.62
C THR A 278 21.33 -11.88 -22.51
N PHE A 279 21.78 -12.05 -21.27
CA PHE A 279 21.22 -11.34 -20.14
C PHE A 279 21.79 -9.92 -20.09
N GLU A 280 20.91 -8.95 -19.95
CA GLU A 280 21.27 -7.56 -19.71
C GLU A 280 20.67 -7.08 -18.38
N GLN A 281 21.32 -6.08 -17.79
CA GLN A 281 20.69 -5.25 -16.75
C GLN A 281 19.52 -4.45 -17.36
N ALA A 282 18.86 -3.59 -16.57
CA ALA A 282 17.74 -2.79 -17.06
C ALA A 282 18.12 -1.99 -18.32
N ASP A 283 17.24 -2.02 -19.31
CA ASP A 283 17.38 -1.35 -20.60
C ASP A 283 17.71 0.14 -20.51
N SER A 284 17.22 0.81 -19.46
CA SER A 284 17.48 2.22 -19.22
C SER A 284 18.98 2.55 -19.10
N LEU A 285 19.83 1.57 -18.74
CA LEU A 285 21.27 1.74 -18.68
C LEU A 285 21.93 2.04 -20.04
N LYS A 286 21.26 1.73 -21.15
CA LYS A 286 21.73 2.08 -22.51
C LYS A 286 21.94 3.60 -22.70
N THR A 287 21.34 4.42 -21.82
CA THR A 287 21.58 5.86 -21.79
C THR A 287 22.91 6.29 -21.17
N ALA A 288 23.58 5.43 -20.40
CA ALA A 288 24.75 5.80 -19.61
C ALA A 288 26.01 5.88 -20.48
N HIS A 289 26.41 4.76 -21.06
CA HIS A 289 27.53 4.63 -21.98
C HIS A 289 27.37 3.36 -22.83
N ASP A 290 28.19 3.21 -23.87
CA ASP A 290 28.19 2.01 -24.70
C ASP A 290 28.53 0.76 -23.87
N GLY A 291 27.73 -0.30 -24.00
CA GLY A 291 27.87 -1.54 -23.25
C GLY A 291 27.43 -1.49 -21.78
N ALA A 292 26.89 -0.37 -21.29
CA ALA A 292 26.46 -0.22 -19.90
C ALA A 292 25.53 -1.33 -19.34
N PRO A 293 24.55 -1.87 -20.08
CA PRO A 293 23.70 -2.93 -19.55
C PRO A 293 24.34 -4.32 -19.58
N ALA A 294 25.50 -4.50 -20.22
CA ALA A 294 26.10 -5.81 -20.43
C ALA A 294 26.45 -6.52 -19.11
N THR A 295 26.19 -7.83 -19.07
CA THR A 295 26.56 -8.70 -17.93
C THR A 295 27.59 -9.76 -18.28
N GLY A 296 27.80 -10.00 -19.59
CA GLY A 296 28.59 -11.14 -20.06
C GLY A 296 27.89 -12.51 -19.95
N TYR A 297 26.63 -12.55 -19.49
CA TYR A 297 25.85 -13.78 -19.35
C TYR A 297 24.87 -13.99 -20.49
N ASP A 298 24.47 -15.24 -20.68
CA ASP A 298 23.51 -15.68 -21.70
C ASP A 298 22.73 -16.91 -21.23
N VAL A 299 21.52 -17.11 -21.76
CA VAL A 299 20.60 -18.19 -21.38
C VAL A 299 21.08 -19.60 -21.77
N PHE A 300 22.07 -19.70 -22.65
CA PHE A 300 22.63 -20.99 -23.07
C PHE A 300 23.60 -21.53 -22.02
N ARG A 301 24.36 -20.64 -21.39
CA ARG A 301 25.42 -20.98 -20.42
C ARG A 301 25.01 -20.73 -18.97
N HIS A 302 24.14 -19.75 -18.72
CA HIS A 302 23.83 -19.24 -17.38
C HIS A 302 22.33 -19.36 -17.05
N GLY A 303 22.00 -19.36 -15.75
CA GLY A 303 20.63 -19.28 -15.24
C GLY A 303 20.30 -17.90 -14.63
N PHE A 304 19.03 -17.71 -14.26
CA PHE A 304 18.58 -16.49 -13.58
C PHE A 304 19.19 -16.33 -12.18
N ASP A 305 19.54 -17.42 -11.50
CA ASP A 305 20.28 -17.36 -10.23
C ASP A 305 21.68 -16.76 -10.42
N ASP A 306 22.37 -17.08 -11.52
CA ASP A 306 23.69 -16.51 -11.82
C ASP A 306 23.56 -15.02 -12.12
N PHE A 307 22.55 -14.65 -12.90
CA PHE A 307 22.21 -13.26 -13.19
C PHE A 307 21.86 -12.48 -11.92
N ALA A 308 21.05 -13.03 -11.01
CA ALA A 308 20.66 -12.39 -9.76
C ALA A 308 21.88 -12.06 -8.86
N ARG A 309 22.94 -12.87 -8.95
CA ARG A 309 24.20 -12.64 -8.21
C ARG A 309 25.15 -11.67 -8.89
N HIS A 310 24.87 -11.26 -10.13
CA HIS A 310 25.73 -10.33 -10.87
C HIS A 310 25.92 -9.02 -10.08
N PRO A 311 27.16 -8.50 -9.95
CA PRO A 311 27.43 -7.29 -9.15
C PRO A 311 26.58 -6.08 -9.56
N GLY A 312 26.39 -5.86 -10.88
CA GLY A 312 25.53 -4.77 -11.39
C GLY A 312 24.04 -4.95 -11.05
N VAL A 313 23.56 -6.19 -10.93
CA VAL A 313 22.18 -6.46 -10.49
C VAL A 313 22.05 -6.18 -9.01
N ARG A 314 22.97 -6.69 -8.17
CA ARG A 314 22.98 -6.45 -6.72
C ARG A 314 23.15 -4.97 -6.34
N ALA A 315 23.92 -4.21 -7.12
CA ALA A 315 24.08 -2.77 -6.90
C ALA A 315 22.73 -2.02 -6.91
N ARG A 316 21.78 -2.48 -7.73
CA ARG A 316 20.42 -1.90 -7.82
C ARG A 316 19.45 -2.43 -6.77
N GLN A 317 19.88 -3.37 -5.94
CA GLN A 317 19.13 -3.89 -4.78
C GLN A 317 19.68 -3.37 -3.44
N SER A 318 20.67 -2.47 -3.46
CA SER A 318 21.37 -2.00 -2.26
C SER A 318 20.62 -0.92 -1.46
N GLY A 319 19.42 -0.53 -1.90
CA GLY A 319 18.59 0.46 -1.22
C GLY A 319 19.31 1.79 -0.97
N ALA A 320 19.13 2.37 0.21
CA ALA A 320 19.69 3.67 0.56
C ALA A 320 21.23 3.69 0.67
N GLU A 321 21.85 2.56 1.03
CA GLU A 321 23.31 2.48 1.21
C GLU A 321 24.06 2.67 -0.11
N GLY A 322 23.47 2.20 -1.21
CA GLY A 322 24.00 2.34 -2.58
C GLY A 322 23.79 3.70 -3.22
N LEU A 323 23.41 4.73 -2.46
CA LEU A 323 23.15 6.08 -2.95
C LEU A 323 24.21 7.08 -2.50
N SER A 324 24.34 8.17 -3.26
CA SER A 324 25.25 9.27 -2.95
C SER A 324 24.96 9.92 -1.60
N ALA A 325 25.99 10.58 -1.02
CA ALA A 325 25.86 11.28 0.25
C ALA A 325 24.71 12.30 0.25
N THR A 326 24.51 13.01 -0.87
CA THR A 326 23.39 13.95 -1.06
C THR A 326 22.03 13.28 -0.93
N CYS A 327 21.87 12.08 -1.51
CA CYS A 327 20.62 11.32 -1.42
C CYS A 327 20.39 10.80 0.00
N ARG A 328 21.42 10.27 0.66
CA ARG A 328 21.32 9.71 2.02
C ARG A 328 20.92 10.76 3.07
N SER A 329 21.26 12.03 2.84
CA SER A 329 20.83 13.14 3.70
C SER A 329 19.52 13.80 3.26
N CYS A 330 18.87 13.32 2.20
CA CYS A 330 17.70 13.97 1.62
C CYS A 330 16.41 13.60 2.37
N PRO A 331 15.55 14.57 2.76
CA PRO A 331 14.33 14.28 3.51
C PRO A 331 13.29 13.47 2.72
N VAL A 332 13.27 13.59 1.39
CA VAL A 332 12.31 12.88 0.52
C VAL A 332 12.84 11.54 -0.01
N LEU A 333 13.96 11.05 0.53
CA LEU A 333 14.64 9.86 0.02
C LEU A 333 13.72 8.63 -0.08
N GLN A 334 12.87 8.41 0.92
CA GLN A 334 11.98 7.25 0.97
C GLN A 334 11.01 7.21 -0.21
N SER A 335 10.61 8.37 -0.71
CA SER A 335 9.69 8.50 -1.84
C SER A 335 10.42 8.62 -3.18
N CYS A 336 11.51 9.39 -3.26
CA CYS A 336 12.21 9.59 -4.54
C CYS A 336 13.19 8.46 -4.89
N GLY A 337 13.76 7.76 -3.90
CA GLY A 337 14.69 6.65 -4.12
C GLY A 337 16.03 7.01 -4.76
N GLY A 338 16.35 8.30 -4.88
CA GLY A 338 17.46 8.77 -5.71
C GLY A 338 17.17 8.76 -7.23
N GLY A 339 15.92 8.49 -7.63
CA GLY A 339 15.49 8.36 -9.02
C GLY A 339 16.01 7.09 -9.70
N LEU A 340 15.64 6.92 -10.97
CA LEU A 340 16.07 5.79 -11.78
C LEU A 340 17.60 5.69 -11.82
N TYR A 341 18.14 4.49 -11.66
CA TYR A 341 19.59 4.25 -11.54
C TYR A 341 20.40 4.85 -12.70
N ALA A 342 19.92 4.66 -13.94
CA ALA A 342 20.56 5.20 -15.14
C ALA A 342 20.66 6.73 -15.16
N HIS A 343 19.70 7.44 -14.53
CA HIS A 343 19.68 8.92 -14.48
C HIS A 343 20.74 9.52 -13.57
N ARG A 344 21.48 8.68 -12.82
CA ARG A 344 22.57 9.10 -11.94
C ARG A 344 23.92 9.07 -12.63
N TYR A 345 23.99 8.58 -13.86
CA TYR A 345 25.28 8.39 -14.52
C TYR A 345 25.96 9.73 -14.86
N SER A 346 27.29 9.75 -14.68
CA SER A 346 28.21 10.74 -15.21
C SER A 346 29.54 10.05 -15.52
N SER A 347 30.26 10.51 -16.53
CA SER A 347 31.62 10.04 -16.85
C SER A 347 32.61 10.23 -15.68
N GLY A 348 32.44 11.27 -14.86
CA GLY A 348 33.35 11.58 -13.75
C GLY A 348 33.16 10.77 -12.46
N ARG A 349 31.91 10.41 -12.11
CA ARG A 349 31.56 9.73 -10.84
C ARG A 349 30.79 8.42 -11.01
N GLY A 350 30.61 7.94 -12.24
CA GLY A 350 29.75 6.79 -12.52
C GLY A 350 28.33 7.05 -12.03
N PHE A 351 27.76 6.11 -11.27
CA PHE A 351 26.40 6.19 -10.72
C PHE A 351 26.31 6.80 -9.31
N ASP A 352 27.43 7.26 -8.72
CA ASP A 352 27.46 7.92 -7.41
C ASP A 352 27.09 9.42 -7.51
N ASN A 353 25.94 9.68 -8.11
CA ASN A 353 25.33 11.00 -8.18
C ASN A 353 23.87 10.91 -7.72
N PRO A 354 23.27 12.02 -7.27
CA PRO A 354 21.82 12.14 -7.33
C PRO A 354 21.34 12.00 -8.78
N SER A 355 20.07 11.63 -8.99
CA SER A 355 19.47 11.66 -10.34
C SER A 355 19.62 13.05 -10.98
N VAL A 356 19.80 13.11 -12.30
CA VAL A 356 19.77 14.38 -13.06
C VAL A 356 18.44 15.12 -12.90
N PHE A 357 17.36 14.41 -12.53
CA PHE A 357 16.05 14.98 -12.17
C PHE A 357 15.90 15.27 -10.67
N CYS A 358 16.99 15.33 -9.88
CA CYS A 358 16.90 15.38 -8.42
C CYS A 358 16.05 16.56 -7.89
N ARG A 359 16.16 17.74 -8.51
CA ARG A 359 15.34 18.89 -8.11
C ARG A 359 13.87 18.67 -8.44
N ASP A 360 13.57 18.17 -9.64
CA ASP A 360 12.21 17.86 -10.07
C ASP A 360 11.56 16.78 -9.21
N LEU A 361 12.26 15.66 -8.97
CA LEU A 361 11.74 14.58 -8.13
C LEU A 361 11.44 15.06 -6.71
N ARG A 362 12.29 15.92 -6.15
CA ARG A 362 12.04 16.53 -4.85
C ARG A 362 10.81 17.42 -4.88
N ALA A 363 10.72 18.35 -5.84
CA ALA A 363 9.60 19.26 -5.96
C ALA A 363 8.27 18.53 -6.23
N LEU A 364 8.29 17.44 -7.00
CA LEU A 364 7.13 16.58 -7.22
C LEU A 364 6.66 15.91 -5.92
N VAL A 365 7.57 15.30 -5.17
CA VAL A 365 7.22 14.63 -3.90
C VAL A 365 6.70 15.64 -2.88
N GLU A 366 7.43 16.75 -2.67
CA GLU A 366 7.01 17.80 -1.74
C GLU A 366 5.70 18.45 -2.19
N GLY A 367 5.52 18.69 -3.50
CA GLY A 367 4.33 19.29 -4.06
C GLY A 367 3.08 18.40 -3.97
N ILE A 368 3.23 17.08 -4.13
CA ILE A 368 2.14 16.12 -3.89
C ILE A 368 1.85 16.04 -2.39
N ALA A 369 2.87 15.94 -1.54
CA ALA A 369 2.69 15.91 -0.09
C ALA A 369 1.91 17.13 0.41
N GLU A 370 2.24 18.32 -0.10
CA GLU A 370 1.56 19.57 0.23
C GLU A 370 0.07 19.54 -0.15
N ARG A 371 -0.27 19.01 -1.33
CA ARG A 371 -1.67 18.90 -1.80
C ARG A 371 -2.50 17.88 -1.03
N GLU A 372 -1.86 16.82 -0.54
CA GLU A 372 -2.53 15.75 0.21
C GLU A 372 -2.67 16.04 1.71
N THR A 373 -1.87 16.95 2.25
CA THR A 373 -1.83 17.23 3.69
C THR A 373 -2.99 18.11 4.10
N ARG A 374 -3.82 17.65 5.03
CA ARG A 374 -4.86 18.47 5.66
C ARG A 374 -4.23 19.37 6.72
N ARG A 375 -4.30 20.68 6.52
CA ARG A 375 -3.63 21.65 7.40
C ARG A 375 -4.50 22.15 8.54
N GLU A 376 -5.82 21.97 8.46
CA GLU A 376 -6.74 22.52 9.45
C GLU A 376 -6.54 21.93 10.85
N LEU A 377 -6.71 22.77 11.88
CA LEU A 377 -6.69 22.33 13.27
C LEU A 377 -7.87 21.39 13.52
N SER A 378 -7.57 20.15 13.89
CA SER A 378 -8.56 19.18 14.31
C SER A 378 -8.81 19.27 15.82
N PRO A 379 -10.07 19.43 16.27
CA PRO A 379 -10.41 19.38 17.70
C PRO A 379 -9.95 18.09 18.41
N ALA A 380 -9.84 16.99 17.65
CA ALA A 380 -9.37 15.69 18.12
C ALA A 380 -7.96 15.74 18.73
N VAL A 381 -7.14 16.73 18.38
CA VAL A 381 -5.79 16.89 18.95
C VAL A 381 -5.86 17.19 20.44
N SER A 382 -6.77 18.07 20.86
CA SER A 382 -6.89 18.53 22.25
C SER A 382 -8.00 17.85 23.04
N ASP A 383 -8.95 17.18 22.37
CA ASP A 383 -10.11 16.57 23.03
C ASP A 383 -10.25 15.07 22.69
N ALA A 384 -10.28 14.24 23.75
CA ALA A 384 -10.37 12.79 23.60
C ALA A 384 -11.77 12.30 23.15
N GLY A 385 -12.82 13.06 23.43
CA GLY A 385 -14.17 12.80 22.93
C GLY A 385 -14.26 13.05 21.43
N GLU A 386 -13.74 14.19 20.96
CA GLU A 386 -13.61 14.54 19.54
C GLU A 386 -12.75 13.54 18.78
N LEU A 387 -11.67 13.04 19.39
CA LEU A 387 -10.87 11.98 18.78
C LEU A 387 -11.68 10.69 18.58
N ARG A 388 -12.42 10.25 19.61
CA ARG A 388 -13.30 9.07 19.48
C ARG A 388 -14.39 9.29 18.44
N PHE A 389 -14.98 10.48 18.39
CA PHE A 389 -16.00 10.85 17.41
C PHE A 389 -15.42 10.83 15.98
N ALA A 390 -14.26 11.44 15.76
CA ALA A 390 -13.59 11.47 14.47
C ALA A 390 -13.21 10.07 13.99
N GLN A 391 -12.75 9.21 14.91
CA GLN A 391 -12.47 7.80 14.63
C GLN A 391 -13.72 7.01 14.24
N LEU A 392 -14.84 7.19 14.95
CA LEU A 392 -16.12 6.59 14.57
C LEU A 392 -16.62 7.11 13.22
N ARG A 393 -16.49 8.41 12.95
CA ARG A 393 -16.84 9.00 11.65
C ARG A 393 -16.07 8.33 10.51
N GLN A 394 -14.77 8.10 10.69
CA GLN A 394 -13.96 7.38 9.71
C GLN A 394 -14.46 5.95 9.46
N ASP A 395 -14.90 5.24 10.50
CA ASP A 395 -15.50 3.89 10.32
C ASP A 395 -16.79 3.96 9.50
N ARG A 396 -17.59 5.00 9.72
CA ARG A 396 -18.85 5.24 9.00
C ARG A 396 -18.62 5.64 7.56
N ASP A 397 -17.59 6.45 7.28
CA ASP A 397 -17.18 6.80 5.92
C ASP A 397 -16.71 5.55 5.15
N LEU A 398 -15.89 4.71 5.78
CA LEU A 398 -15.45 3.43 5.21
C LEU A 398 -16.62 2.48 4.96
N LEU A 399 -17.60 2.46 5.87
CA LEU A 399 -18.83 1.70 5.70
C LEU A 399 -19.69 2.25 4.53
N GLY A 400 -19.73 3.57 4.34
CA GLY A 400 -20.35 4.21 3.17
C GLY A 400 -19.69 3.77 1.85
N LEU A 401 -18.36 3.78 1.79
CA LEU A 401 -17.61 3.28 0.64
C LEU A 401 -17.84 1.78 0.40
N ALA A 402 -17.95 0.98 1.47
CA ALA A 402 -18.30 -0.43 1.35
C ALA A 402 -19.71 -0.60 0.76
N ASN A 403 -20.67 0.26 1.13
CA ASN A 403 -22.01 0.25 0.55
C ASN A 403 -21.99 0.56 -0.95
N GLU A 404 -21.26 1.59 -1.39
CA GLU A 404 -21.13 1.91 -2.81
C GLU A 404 -20.59 0.73 -3.63
N ARG A 405 -19.60 0.02 -3.07
CA ARG A 405 -18.99 -1.15 -3.71
C ARG A 405 -19.92 -2.37 -3.77
N LEU A 406 -20.75 -2.57 -2.75
CA LEU A 406 -21.58 -3.76 -2.58
C LEU A 406 -23.04 -3.56 -3.03
N ALA A 407 -23.39 -2.36 -3.48
CA ALA A 407 -24.73 -2.02 -3.92
C ALA A 407 -25.25 -3.01 -4.98
N GLY A 408 -26.46 -3.53 -4.76
CA GLY A 408 -27.10 -4.51 -5.63
C GLY A 408 -26.87 -5.98 -5.23
N ASP A 409 -26.04 -6.26 -4.22
CA ASP A 409 -26.03 -7.55 -3.54
C ASP A 409 -27.24 -7.64 -2.58
N THR A 410 -28.13 -8.60 -2.82
CA THR A 410 -29.39 -8.73 -2.07
C THR A 410 -29.21 -8.90 -0.56
N ASP A 411 -28.19 -9.64 -0.13
CA ASP A 411 -27.95 -9.88 1.30
C ASP A 411 -27.36 -8.61 1.94
N TRP A 412 -26.44 -7.92 1.26
CA TRP A 412 -25.92 -6.63 1.68
C TRP A 412 -27.01 -5.57 1.79
N ASP A 413 -27.85 -5.40 0.76
CA ASP A 413 -28.92 -4.40 0.74
C ASP A 413 -29.93 -4.61 1.89
N GLY A 414 -30.12 -5.86 2.34
CA GLY A 414 -30.89 -6.19 3.53
C GLY A 414 -30.23 -5.71 4.82
N VAL A 415 -28.94 -5.99 4.98
CA VAL A 415 -28.13 -5.55 6.14
C VAL A 415 -28.03 -4.02 6.18
N TRP A 416 -27.75 -3.38 5.04
CA TRP A 416 -27.64 -1.93 4.93
C TRP A 416 -28.92 -1.21 5.38
N ARG A 417 -30.09 -1.67 4.92
CA ARG A 417 -31.38 -1.12 5.37
C ARG A 417 -31.64 -1.32 6.87
N ALA A 418 -31.13 -2.40 7.46
CA ALA A 418 -31.22 -2.59 8.91
C ALA A 418 -30.32 -1.61 9.67
N LEU A 419 -29.09 -1.40 9.20
CA LEU A 419 -28.17 -0.42 9.78
C LEU A 419 -28.77 0.99 9.71
N LEU A 420 -29.29 1.43 8.56
CA LEU A 420 -29.94 2.73 8.41
C LEU A 420 -31.14 2.91 9.34
N ARG A 421 -31.92 1.85 9.57
CA ARG A 421 -33.06 1.89 10.49
C ARG A 421 -32.62 2.05 11.94
N LEU A 422 -31.59 1.30 12.35
CA LEU A 422 -31.01 1.40 13.69
C LEU A 422 -30.29 2.75 13.89
N ASP A 423 -29.80 3.35 12.82
CA ASP A 423 -29.15 4.65 12.90
C ASP A 423 -30.16 5.81 12.98
N GLY A 424 -31.30 5.68 12.31
CA GLY A 424 -32.36 6.69 12.27
C GLY A 424 -33.28 6.75 13.50
N ASP A 425 -33.08 5.85 14.47
CA ASP A 425 -33.86 5.76 15.71
C ASP A 425 -32.97 6.10 16.91
N GLU A 426 -33.33 7.15 17.66
CA GLU A 426 -32.57 7.67 18.81
C GLU A 426 -32.30 6.61 19.88
N ASP A 427 -33.22 5.66 20.09
CA ASP A 427 -33.10 4.60 21.09
C ASP A 427 -32.09 3.52 20.68
N THR A 428 -31.75 3.43 19.39
CA THR A 428 -30.87 2.38 18.86
C THR A 428 -29.55 2.91 18.30
N ALA A 429 -29.49 4.18 17.90
CA ALA A 429 -28.32 4.80 17.27
C ALA A 429 -27.07 4.79 18.18
N GLY A 430 -27.23 5.04 19.48
CA GLY A 430 -26.14 4.96 20.45
C GLY A 430 -25.53 3.55 20.55
N HIS A 431 -26.38 2.51 20.52
CA HIS A 431 -25.95 1.12 20.54
C HIS A 431 -25.28 0.70 19.23
N LEU A 432 -25.75 1.21 18.09
CA LEU A 432 -25.10 1.01 16.80
C LEU A 432 -23.71 1.66 16.77
N ASN A 433 -23.58 2.90 17.24
CA ASN A 433 -22.29 3.59 17.35
C ASN A 433 -21.31 2.82 18.25
N ALA A 434 -21.77 2.30 19.39
CA ALA A 434 -20.95 1.46 20.26
C ALA A 434 -20.51 0.15 19.59
N ALA A 435 -21.39 -0.47 18.80
CA ALA A 435 -21.05 -1.67 18.05
C ALA A 435 -20.04 -1.36 16.94
N LEU A 436 -20.25 -0.31 16.15
CA LEU A 436 -19.35 0.15 15.08
C LEU A 436 -17.96 0.56 15.59
N ALA A 437 -17.88 1.08 16.82
CA ALA A 437 -16.61 1.45 17.45
C ALA A 437 -15.74 0.26 17.86
N HIS A 438 -16.24 -0.99 17.75
CA HIS A 438 -15.49 -2.18 18.12
C HIS A 438 -14.20 -2.33 17.31
N PRO A 439 -13.04 -2.57 17.97
CA PRO A 439 -11.74 -2.35 17.34
C PRO A 439 -11.42 -3.30 16.17
N TYR A 440 -12.06 -4.47 16.12
CA TYR A 440 -11.85 -5.47 15.08
C TYR A 440 -12.84 -5.37 13.91
N LEU A 441 -13.61 -4.29 13.81
CA LEU A 441 -14.52 -4.08 12.67
C LEU A 441 -13.85 -3.40 11.48
N ARG A 442 -13.00 -2.40 11.74
CA ARG A 442 -12.30 -1.65 10.69
C ARG A 442 -11.46 -2.54 9.74
N PRO A 443 -10.74 -3.58 10.21
CA PRO A 443 -10.05 -4.51 9.31
C PRO A 443 -10.96 -5.18 8.26
N ALA A 444 -12.22 -5.45 8.61
CA ALA A 444 -13.20 -6.02 7.68
C ALA A 444 -13.62 -5.03 6.58
N LEU A 445 -13.48 -3.72 6.81
CA LEU A 445 -13.75 -2.66 5.84
C LEU A 445 -12.54 -2.37 4.93
N HIS A 446 -11.32 -2.49 5.44
CA HIS A 446 -10.09 -2.15 4.69
C HIS A 446 -9.61 -3.26 3.75
N ASN A 447 -9.95 -4.51 4.02
CA ASN A 447 -9.48 -5.62 3.21
C ASN A 447 -10.36 -5.82 1.97
N GLY A 448 -9.78 -6.35 0.89
CA GLY A 448 -10.49 -6.92 -0.27
C GLY A 448 -11.33 -8.15 0.08
N ALA A 449 -11.95 -8.14 1.27
CA ALA A 449 -12.86 -9.13 1.78
C ALA A 449 -14.02 -9.29 0.79
N SER A 450 -14.41 -10.54 0.56
CA SER A 450 -15.55 -10.84 -0.28
C SER A 450 -16.81 -10.17 0.26
N ALA A 451 -17.74 -9.80 -0.64
CA ALA A 451 -19.05 -9.27 -0.28
C ALA A 451 -19.70 -10.07 0.85
N ARG A 452 -19.64 -11.40 0.77
CA ARG A 452 -20.16 -12.33 1.78
C ARG A 452 -19.56 -12.10 3.18
N ARG A 453 -18.24 -11.92 3.31
CA ARG A 453 -17.59 -11.69 4.61
C ARG A 453 -17.99 -10.34 5.20
N VAL A 454 -18.01 -9.29 4.36
CA VAL A 454 -18.43 -7.94 4.78
C VAL A 454 -19.89 -7.96 5.25
N THR A 455 -20.80 -8.54 4.45
CA THR A 455 -22.22 -8.67 4.80
C THR A 455 -22.42 -9.42 6.11
N ALA A 456 -21.76 -10.58 6.30
CA ALA A 456 -21.87 -11.35 7.54
C ALA A 456 -21.38 -10.57 8.77
N ARG A 457 -20.29 -9.80 8.63
CA ARG A 457 -19.75 -9.00 9.72
C ARG A 457 -20.72 -7.89 10.13
N PHE A 458 -21.26 -7.15 9.17
CA PHE A 458 -22.18 -6.05 9.46
C PHE A 458 -23.60 -6.50 9.83
N ALA A 459 -24.02 -7.71 9.42
CA ALA A 459 -25.20 -8.35 10.00
C ALA A 459 -25.02 -8.57 11.51
N SER A 460 -23.82 -9.02 11.93
CA SER A 460 -23.49 -9.24 13.33
C SER A 460 -23.45 -7.93 14.14
N VAL A 461 -22.97 -6.84 13.53
CA VAL A 461 -23.04 -5.47 14.11
C VAL A 461 -24.49 -5.04 14.32
N ALA A 462 -25.34 -5.18 13.30
CA ALA A 462 -26.76 -4.83 13.39
C ALA A 462 -27.50 -5.63 14.47
N LEU A 463 -27.23 -6.95 14.56
CA LEU A 463 -27.78 -7.81 15.61
C LEU A 463 -27.30 -7.40 17.00
N THR A 464 -26.01 -7.07 17.15
CA THR A 464 -25.43 -6.60 18.43
C THR A 464 -26.09 -5.32 18.90
N ALA A 465 -26.26 -4.34 18.01
CA ALA A 465 -26.92 -3.08 18.32
C ALA A 465 -28.39 -3.28 18.71
N ALA A 466 -29.14 -4.06 17.92
CA ALA A 466 -30.53 -4.38 18.19
C ALA A 466 -30.71 -5.12 19.52
N LEU A 467 -29.85 -6.09 19.84
CA LEU A 467 -29.90 -6.82 21.11
C LEU A 467 -29.66 -5.92 22.31
N ARG A 468 -28.66 -5.03 22.24
CA ARG A 468 -28.35 -4.09 23.31
C ARG A 468 -29.48 -3.07 23.52
N ALA A 469 -30.15 -2.67 22.44
CA ALA A 469 -31.28 -1.76 22.50
C ALA A 469 -32.62 -2.45 22.85
N GLY A 470 -32.69 -3.79 22.85
CA GLY A 470 -33.96 -4.52 22.95
C GLY A 470 -34.89 -4.30 21.74
N ALA A 471 -34.33 -3.88 20.60
CA ALA A 471 -35.10 -3.51 19.41
C ALA A 471 -35.36 -4.72 18.49
N PRO A 472 -36.58 -4.89 17.97
CA PRO A 472 -36.89 -6.01 17.10
C PRO A 472 -36.19 -5.87 15.74
N LEU A 473 -35.43 -6.90 15.37
CA LEU A 473 -34.70 -6.94 14.09
C LEU A 473 -34.82 -8.32 13.46
N ARG A 474 -34.96 -8.38 12.13
CA ARG A 474 -34.89 -9.63 11.36
C ARG A 474 -33.94 -9.45 10.19
N LEU A 475 -33.02 -10.39 10.02
CA LEU A 475 -32.02 -10.39 8.95
C LEU A 475 -31.87 -11.81 8.38
N SER A 476 -31.52 -11.87 7.09
CA SER A 476 -31.13 -13.12 6.44
C SER A 476 -30.00 -12.86 5.46
N TRP A 477 -28.99 -13.73 5.48
CA TRP A 477 -27.81 -13.62 4.63
C TRP A 477 -27.11 -14.99 4.50
N GLU A 478 -26.24 -15.16 3.50
CA GLU A 478 -25.27 -16.27 3.47
C GLU A 478 -24.13 -16.05 4.47
N HIS A 479 -23.99 -16.95 5.43
CA HIS A 479 -22.92 -16.88 6.42
C HIS A 479 -21.80 -17.89 6.11
N PRO A 480 -20.52 -17.45 6.04
CA PRO A 480 -19.43 -18.29 5.53
C PRO A 480 -18.85 -19.27 6.56
N GLU A 481 -19.22 -19.17 7.84
CA GLU A 481 -18.55 -19.88 8.94
C GLU A 481 -19.55 -20.67 9.81
N ALA A 482 -19.03 -21.58 10.63
CA ALA A 482 -19.81 -22.31 11.62
C ALA A 482 -19.91 -21.57 12.98
N ALA A 483 -19.53 -20.30 13.03
CA ALA A 483 -19.53 -19.48 14.24
C ALA A 483 -20.04 -18.06 13.92
N LEU A 484 -21.14 -17.67 14.55
CA LEU A 484 -21.67 -16.31 14.48
C LEU A 484 -21.17 -15.51 15.68
N HIS A 485 -20.13 -14.71 15.47
CA HIS A 485 -19.58 -13.83 16.49
C HIS A 485 -20.32 -12.48 16.54
N LEU A 486 -20.82 -12.10 17.71
CA LEU A 486 -21.44 -10.81 17.99
C LEU A 486 -20.46 -9.94 18.79
N PRO A 487 -19.94 -8.84 18.21
CA PRO A 487 -18.92 -8.00 18.83
C PRO A 487 -19.27 -7.59 20.27
N ALA A 488 -18.31 -7.75 21.17
CA ALA A 488 -18.46 -7.43 22.59
C ALA A 488 -19.64 -8.12 23.33
N LEU A 489 -20.23 -9.18 22.76
CA LEU A 489 -21.27 -10.00 23.42
C LEU A 489 -20.84 -11.46 23.55
N GLY A 490 -20.44 -12.12 22.47
CA GLY A 490 -20.23 -13.57 22.48
C GLY A 490 -20.25 -14.21 21.10
N THR A 491 -20.09 -15.52 21.07
CA THR A 491 -20.09 -16.32 19.85
C THR A 491 -21.14 -17.43 19.93
N LEU A 492 -21.97 -17.52 18.90
CA LEU A 492 -22.96 -18.57 18.74
C LEU A 492 -22.43 -19.67 17.81
N SER A 493 -22.35 -20.90 18.30
CA SER A 493 -21.95 -22.05 17.49
C SER A 493 -23.09 -22.46 16.55
N LEU A 494 -22.77 -22.66 15.28
CA LEU A 494 -23.70 -23.06 14.22
C LEU A 494 -23.40 -24.49 13.73
N PRO A 495 -24.39 -25.21 13.16
CA PRO A 495 -24.16 -26.54 12.59
C PRO A 495 -23.18 -26.56 11.41
N GLY A 496 -22.98 -25.41 10.76
CA GLY A 496 -22.12 -25.23 9.60
C GLY A 496 -22.40 -23.89 8.91
N PRO A 497 -21.60 -23.55 7.88
CA PRO A 497 -21.88 -22.39 7.04
C PRO A 497 -23.19 -22.57 6.25
N GLY A 498 -23.83 -21.47 5.87
CA GLY A 498 -25.05 -21.49 5.07
C GLY A 498 -25.95 -20.27 5.28
N ARG A 499 -27.17 -20.34 4.74
CA ARG A 499 -28.13 -19.23 4.84
C ARG A 499 -28.69 -19.15 6.25
N ILE A 500 -28.42 -18.02 6.91
CA ILE A 500 -28.93 -17.69 8.23
C ILE A 500 -30.23 -16.89 8.13
N ARG A 501 -31.16 -17.15 9.03
CA ARG A 501 -32.26 -16.24 9.40
C ARG A 501 -32.15 -15.94 10.90
N ALA A 502 -31.83 -14.71 11.23
CA ALA A 502 -31.70 -14.24 12.60
C ALA A 502 -32.85 -13.28 12.95
N ALA A 503 -33.38 -13.41 14.17
CA ALA A 503 -34.40 -12.52 14.71
C ALA A 503 -34.06 -12.13 16.15
N VAL A 504 -34.03 -10.82 16.41
CA VAL A 504 -34.00 -10.23 17.75
C VAL A 504 -35.43 -9.89 18.12
N ALA A 505 -35.85 -10.35 19.30
CA ALA A 505 -37.15 -10.06 19.90
C ALA A 505 -36.97 -9.86 21.41
N ALA A 506 -38.08 -9.62 22.13
CA ALA A 506 -38.05 -9.41 23.57
C ALA A 506 -37.45 -10.59 24.37
N ASP A 507 -37.49 -11.81 23.81
CA ASP A 507 -36.93 -13.02 24.40
C ASP A 507 -35.48 -13.32 23.94
N GLY A 508 -34.81 -12.36 23.28
CA GLY A 508 -33.42 -12.44 22.87
C GLY A 508 -33.19 -12.74 21.39
N LEU A 509 -32.02 -13.30 21.07
CA LEU A 509 -31.64 -13.67 19.70
C LEU A 509 -32.08 -15.09 19.39
N THR A 510 -32.68 -15.28 18.21
CA THR A 510 -32.92 -16.59 17.63
C THR A 510 -32.32 -16.71 16.23
N VAL A 511 -31.70 -17.86 15.95
CA VAL A 511 -31.00 -18.12 14.68
C VAL A 511 -31.44 -19.47 14.10
N ARG A 512 -31.67 -19.49 12.78
CA ARG A 512 -31.90 -20.72 11.99
C ARG A 512 -30.94 -20.77 10.81
N VAL A 513 -30.41 -21.95 10.50
CA VAL A 513 -29.47 -22.19 9.39
C VAL A 513 -30.06 -23.21 8.40
N ALA A 514 -30.10 -22.89 7.11
CA ALA A 514 -30.52 -23.80 6.03
C ALA A 514 -29.30 -24.28 5.20
N PRO A 515 -29.31 -25.51 4.63
CA PRO A 515 -30.37 -26.52 4.59
C PRO A 515 -30.10 -27.67 5.60
N GLY A 516 -30.26 -27.41 6.90
CA GLY A 516 -30.28 -28.46 7.92
C GLY A 516 -31.68 -28.66 8.48
N PRO A 517 -31.95 -29.72 9.28
CA PRO A 517 -33.17 -29.85 10.10
C PRO A 517 -33.21 -28.82 11.25
N GLY A 518 -32.84 -27.57 10.96
CA GLY A 518 -32.35 -26.54 11.88
C GLY A 518 -33.36 -26.16 12.96
N GLY A 519 -33.15 -26.71 14.15
CA GLY A 519 -33.76 -26.22 15.37
C GLY A 519 -33.43 -24.74 15.60
N LEU A 520 -34.32 -24.07 16.33
CA LEU A 520 -34.14 -22.69 16.76
C LEU A 520 -32.95 -22.62 17.73
N ILE A 521 -31.86 -21.96 17.35
CA ILE A 521 -30.72 -21.72 18.24
C ILE A 521 -30.97 -20.41 18.98
N ARG A 522 -31.01 -20.43 20.32
CA ARG A 522 -31.19 -19.23 21.13
C ARG A 522 -29.83 -18.65 21.56
N GLY A 523 -29.73 -17.32 21.59
CA GLY A 523 -28.54 -16.56 21.99
C GLY A 523 -28.22 -16.57 23.49
N ASP A 524 -28.92 -17.40 24.26
CA ASP A 524 -28.71 -17.68 25.69
C ASP A 524 -28.67 -19.20 25.97
N GLY A 525 -28.73 -20.02 24.91
CA GLY A 525 -28.75 -21.48 25.00
C GLY A 525 -27.35 -22.11 25.07
N PRO A 526 -27.25 -23.45 25.07
CA PRO A 526 -25.97 -24.15 25.23
C PRO A 526 -24.98 -23.94 24.07
N ALA A 527 -25.45 -23.42 22.93
CA ALA A 527 -24.60 -23.07 21.79
C ALA A 527 -23.97 -21.67 21.91
N TRP A 528 -24.39 -20.87 22.90
CA TRP A 528 -23.89 -19.51 23.13
C TRP A 528 -22.70 -19.51 24.09
N ARG A 529 -21.60 -18.91 23.66
CA ARG A 529 -20.42 -18.63 24.49
C ARG A 529 -20.32 -17.12 24.71
N PRO A 530 -20.67 -16.58 25.89
CA PRO A 530 -20.51 -15.17 26.17
C PRO A 530 -19.02 -14.78 26.29
N LEU A 531 -18.69 -13.54 25.95
CA LEU A 531 -17.37 -12.98 26.25
C LEU A 531 -17.26 -12.63 27.72
N THR A 532 -16.04 -12.68 28.25
CA THR A 532 -15.76 -12.28 29.63
C THR A 532 -15.60 -10.76 29.71
N THR A 533 -16.27 -10.12 30.65
CA THR A 533 -16.05 -8.71 30.99
C THR A 533 -15.31 -8.58 32.31
N VAL A 534 -14.44 -7.57 32.40
CA VAL A 534 -13.61 -7.31 33.59
C VAL A 534 -13.75 -5.84 33.96
N GLU A 535 -14.26 -5.59 35.16
CA GLU A 535 -14.31 -4.26 35.74
C GLU A 535 -12.92 -3.86 36.24
N VAL A 536 -12.35 -2.83 35.65
CA VAL A 536 -11.08 -2.24 36.08
C VAL A 536 -11.25 -0.74 36.19
N GLY A 537 -11.22 -0.27 37.42
CA GLY A 537 -11.04 1.15 37.63
C GLY A 537 -12.18 2.08 37.20
N GLY A 538 -13.40 1.57 37.19
CA GLY A 538 -14.57 2.31 36.71
C GLY A 538 -14.81 2.16 35.21
N ASP A 539 -13.92 1.47 34.48
CA ASP A 539 -14.10 1.09 33.09
C ASP A 539 -14.37 -0.43 32.99
N THR A 540 -15.20 -0.84 32.03
CA THR A 540 -15.45 -2.24 31.69
C THR A 540 -14.57 -2.65 30.50
N LEU A 541 -13.71 -3.64 30.68
CA LEU A 541 -12.93 -4.26 29.61
C LEU A 541 -13.58 -5.55 29.13
N VAL A 542 -13.69 -5.71 27.81
CA VAL A 542 -14.07 -7.00 27.21
C VAL A 542 -12.81 -7.82 26.93
N VAL A 543 -12.75 -9.05 27.42
CA VAL A 543 -11.72 -10.02 27.02
C VAL A 543 -12.18 -10.72 25.74
N GLU A 544 -11.52 -10.41 24.64
CA GLU A 544 -11.85 -10.90 23.30
C GLU A 544 -10.86 -11.97 22.85
N ASP A 545 -11.28 -13.24 22.96
CA ASP A 545 -10.52 -14.42 22.59
C ASP A 545 -11.17 -15.24 21.45
N ALA A 546 -12.28 -14.75 20.89
CA ALA A 546 -13.14 -15.50 19.98
C ALA A 546 -13.38 -14.80 18.63
N ASP A 547 -13.26 -13.48 18.55
CA ASP A 547 -13.49 -12.73 17.32
C ASP A 547 -12.56 -13.24 16.21
N PRO A 548 -13.08 -13.61 15.02
CA PRO A 548 -12.28 -14.10 13.90
C PRO A 548 -11.30 -13.06 13.35
N ASP A 549 -11.56 -11.76 13.59
CA ASP A 549 -10.73 -10.66 13.10
C ASP A 549 -9.77 -10.12 14.18
N ARG A 550 -9.59 -10.82 15.30
CA ARG A 550 -8.72 -10.36 16.41
C ARG A 550 -7.22 -10.44 16.13
N ASP A 551 -6.80 -11.18 15.10
CA ASP A 551 -5.39 -11.35 14.74
C ASP A 551 -4.84 -10.13 13.98
N THR A 552 -4.80 -9.00 14.69
CA THR A 552 -4.40 -7.67 14.17
C THR A 552 -3.20 -7.09 14.92
N PHE A 553 -2.53 -7.95 15.69
CA PHE A 553 -1.36 -7.58 16.50
C PHE A 553 -0.09 -8.03 15.78
N PRO A 554 1.06 -7.37 16.02
CA PRO A 554 2.36 -7.82 15.52
C PRO A 554 2.88 -9.08 16.25
N ALA A 555 2.01 -9.80 16.96
CA ALA A 555 2.31 -11.03 17.68
C ALA A 555 1.09 -11.97 17.61
N PRO A 556 1.29 -13.31 17.59
CA PRO A 556 0.19 -14.25 17.51
C PRO A 556 -0.78 -14.14 18.70
N VAL A 557 -2.08 -14.21 18.40
CA VAL A 557 -3.12 -14.31 19.42
C VAL A 557 -3.16 -15.71 20.05
N ALA A 558 -3.58 -15.81 21.32
CA ALA A 558 -3.78 -17.10 21.95
C ALA A 558 -5.02 -17.81 21.37
N ALA A 559 -5.04 -19.14 21.50
CA ALA A 559 -6.27 -19.91 21.36
C ALA A 559 -7.31 -19.44 22.40
N PRO A 560 -8.62 -19.62 22.14
CA PRO A 560 -9.65 -19.30 23.11
C PRO A 560 -9.34 -19.94 24.48
N LEU A 561 -9.40 -19.14 25.53
CA LEU A 561 -9.01 -19.56 26.87
C LEU A 561 -10.11 -20.45 27.49
N SER A 562 -9.68 -21.41 28.31
CA SER A 562 -10.60 -22.18 29.16
C SER A 562 -11.26 -21.27 30.20
N PRO A 563 -12.36 -21.68 30.84
CA PRO A 563 -12.99 -20.90 31.91
C PRO A 563 -12.00 -20.50 33.03
N ASP A 564 -11.13 -21.43 33.45
CA ASP A 564 -10.09 -21.16 34.45
C ASP A 564 -9.02 -20.20 33.91
N GLY A 565 -8.65 -20.34 32.64
CA GLY A 565 -7.73 -19.43 31.96
C GLY A 565 -8.27 -18.01 31.87
N LEU A 566 -9.56 -17.84 31.54
CA LEU A 566 -10.25 -16.54 31.52
C LEU A 566 -10.29 -15.93 32.92
N ALA A 567 -10.59 -16.72 33.95
CA ALA A 567 -10.61 -16.24 35.34
C ALA A 567 -9.22 -15.76 35.80
N ALA A 568 -8.17 -16.52 35.49
CA ALA A 568 -6.79 -16.15 35.78
C ALA A 568 -6.37 -14.87 35.03
N PHE A 569 -6.68 -14.78 33.73
CA PHE A 569 -6.39 -13.60 32.92
C PHE A 569 -7.13 -12.35 33.41
N ALA A 570 -8.41 -12.47 33.77
CA ALA A 570 -9.18 -11.40 34.38
C ALA A 570 -8.60 -10.96 35.74
N ALA A 571 -8.06 -11.89 36.54
CA ALA A 571 -7.39 -11.57 37.80
C ALA A 571 -6.07 -10.82 37.58
N LEU A 572 -5.30 -11.21 36.55
CA LEU A 572 -4.09 -10.51 36.11
C LEU A 572 -4.41 -9.07 35.71
N LEU A 573 -5.45 -8.87 34.88
CA LEU A 573 -5.88 -7.53 34.45
C LEU A 573 -6.27 -6.65 35.64
N ARG A 574 -7.09 -7.17 36.57
CA ARG A 574 -7.49 -6.44 37.79
C ARG A 574 -6.28 -6.07 38.66
N THR A 575 -5.34 -6.99 38.83
CA THR A 575 -4.13 -6.77 39.63
C THR A 575 -3.25 -5.68 39.02
N ALA A 576 -3.02 -5.73 37.72
CA ALA A 576 -2.23 -4.72 37.01
C ALA A 576 -2.87 -3.33 37.08
N HIS A 577 -4.19 -3.22 36.86
CA HIS A 577 -4.88 -1.94 36.98
C HIS A 577 -4.85 -1.42 38.43
N GLY A 578 -5.01 -2.29 39.43
CA GLY A 578 -4.85 -1.88 40.83
C GLY A 578 -3.43 -1.42 41.21
N LEU A 579 -2.40 -1.81 40.46
CA LEU A 579 -1.04 -1.25 40.60
C LEU A 579 -0.90 0.10 39.90
N LEU A 580 -1.53 0.25 38.73
CA LEU A 580 -1.56 1.50 37.97
C LEU A 580 -2.15 2.66 38.80
N ASP A 581 -3.24 2.40 39.52
CA ASP A 581 -3.94 3.39 40.36
C ASP A 581 -3.07 4.00 41.45
N ARG A 582 -2.16 3.20 41.96
CA ARG A 582 -1.23 3.60 43.02
C ARG A 582 -0.05 4.41 42.46
N SER A 583 0.11 4.43 41.14
CA SER A 583 1.30 4.96 40.45
C SER A 583 1.07 6.31 39.78
N GLY A 584 -0.17 6.80 39.66
CA GLY A 584 -0.48 8.13 39.09
C GLY A 584 -1.93 8.27 38.62
N PRO A 585 -2.33 9.47 38.13
CA PRO A 585 -3.70 9.72 37.68
C PRO A 585 -4.08 8.89 36.46
N ARG A 586 -5.29 8.32 36.49
CA ARG A 586 -5.95 7.61 35.37
C ARG A 586 -6.47 8.52 34.28
N ASP A 587 -6.58 9.81 34.59
CA ASP A 587 -7.18 10.80 33.73
C ASP A 587 -6.12 11.71 33.13
N GLY A 588 -6.34 12.05 31.87
CA GLY A 588 -5.44 12.84 31.07
C GLY A 588 -5.49 12.39 29.61
N PRO A 589 -5.00 13.22 28.70
CA PRO A 589 -5.11 12.94 27.27
C PRO A 589 -4.28 11.73 26.84
N HIS A 590 -3.32 11.27 27.65
CA HIS A 590 -2.44 10.14 27.35
C HIS A 590 -2.84 8.81 28.00
N ALA A 591 -3.93 8.78 28.78
CA ALA A 591 -4.38 7.56 29.43
C ALA A 591 -4.91 6.55 28.40
N LEU A 592 -4.52 5.29 28.52
CA LEU A 592 -5.06 4.24 27.66
C LEU A 592 -6.53 4.00 28.02
N ARG A 593 -7.44 4.24 27.07
CA ARG A 593 -8.85 3.86 27.18
C ARG A 593 -9.14 2.67 26.26
N ALA A 594 -8.53 1.53 26.60
CA ALA A 594 -8.85 0.28 25.93
C ALA A 594 -10.30 -0.13 26.26
N THR A 595 -11.01 -0.66 25.28
CA THR A 595 -12.34 -1.26 25.47
C THR A 595 -12.28 -2.78 25.39
N THR A 596 -11.26 -3.29 24.69
CA THR A 596 -11.09 -4.70 24.38
C THR A 596 -9.65 -5.12 24.67
N VAL A 597 -9.50 -6.24 25.36
CA VAL A 597 -8.21 -6.89 25.59
C VAL A 597 -8.21 -8.27 24.94
N THR A 598 -7.24 -8.54 24.08
CA THR A 598 -7.08 -9.85 23.45
C THR A 598 -5.90 -10.61 24.07
N PRO A 599 -6.12 -11.85 24.55
CA PRO A 599 -5.04 -12.70 25.03
C PRO A 599 -4.05 -13.02 23.89
N LEU A 600 -2.77 -12.78 24.13
CA LEU A 600 -1.67 -13.17 23.22
C LEU A 600 -0.94 -14.40 23.73
N VAL A 601 -0.18 -15.04 22.85
CA VAL A 601 0.69 -16.16 23.24
C VAL A 601 1.72 -15.73 24.31
N ALA A 602 2.15 -16.70 25.12
CA ALA A 602 3.14 -16.49 26.16
C ALA A 602 4.43 -15.85 25.59
N GLY A 603 5.03 -14.92 26.33
CA GLY A 603 6.22 -14.18 25.92
C GLY A 603 5.98 -13.05 24.90
N ALA A 604 4.75 -12.88 24.38
CA ALA A 604 4.44 -11.78 23.46
C ALA A 604 4.45 -10.39 24.12
N GLY A 605 4.37 -10.31 25.45
CA GLY A 605 4.26 -9.05 26.19
C GLY A 605 2.96 -8.30 25.90
N VAL A 606 3.03 -6.96 25.89
CA VAL A 606 1.89 -6.07 25.61
C VAL A 606 2.04 -5.48 24.21
N ARG A 607 0.97 -5.47 23.40
CA ARG A 607 0.94 -4.93 22.04
C ARG A 607 -0.32 -4.09 21.82
N LEU A 608 -0.21 -3.05 21.01
CA LEU A 608 -1.38 -2.32 20.50
C LEU A 608 -1.87 -2.96 19.21
N GLY A 609 -3.19 -2.95 18.99
CA GLY A 609 -3.78 -3.39 17.72
C GLY A 609 -3.44 -2.41 16.59
N ALA A 610 -3.23 -2.94 15.38
CA ALA A 610 -2.75 -2.15 14.24
C ALA A 610 -3.74 -1.10 13.70
N HIS A 611 -5.02 -1.17 14.06
CA HIS A 611 -6.08 -0.41 13.38
C HIS A 611 -6.96 0.45 14.29
N ARG A 612 -6.80 0.36 15.63
CA ARG A 612 -7.54 1.14 16.61
C ARG A 612 -6.83 1.20 17.98
N PRO A 613 -6.88 2.36 18.69
CA PRO A 613 -6.37 2.52 20.06
C PRO A 613 -7.15 1.73 21.11
N GLY A 614 -8.36 1.26 20.79
CA GLY A 614 -9.24 0.54 21.72
C GLY A 614 -8.93 -0.94 21.92
N ALA A 615 -8.02 -1.52 21.11
CA ALA A 615 -7.59 -2.91 21.22
C ALA A 615 -6.20 -3.03 21.84
N LEU A 616 -6.13 -3.79 22.93
CA LEU A 616 -4.90 -4.11 23.65
C LEU A 616 -4.63 -5.62 23.62
N GLY A 617 -3.49 -6.02 23.08
CA GLY A 617 -3.01 -7.40 23.13
C GLY A 617 -2.17 -7.60 24.39
N VAL A 618 -2.48 -8.60 25.20
CA VAL A 618 -1.75 -8.90 26.44
C VAL A 618 -1.40 -10.38 26.49
N ALA A 619 -0.12 -10.70 26.57
CA ALA A 619 0.35 -12.06 26.76
C ALA A 619 -0.20 -12.66 28.06
N VAL A 620 -0.61 -13.92 27.98
CA VAL A 620 -1.25 -14.64 29.10
C VAL A 620 -0.34 -14.81 30.33
N ASP A 621 0.98 -14.65 30.16
CA ASP A 621 2.01 -14.84 31.17
C ASP A 621 2.68 -13.54 31.64
N VAL A 622 2.14 -12.37 31.27
CA VAL A 622 2.74 -11.09 31.67
C VAL A 622 2.63 -10.86 33.18
N GLU A 623 3.72 -10.40 33.79
CA GLU A 623 3.70 -10.02 35.20
C GLU A 623 2.84 -8.76 35.42
N PRO A 624 1.93 -8.73 36.44
CA PRO A 624 1.03 -7.59 36.64
C PRO A 624 1.73 -6.23 36.78
N ALA A 625 2.89 -6.19 37.44
CA ALA A 625 3.68 -4.96 37.56
C ALA A 625 4.36 -4.55 36.24
N GLY A 626 4.70 -5.54 35.40
CA GLY A 626 5.16 -5.31 34.03
C GLY A 626 4.05 -4.71 33.18
N LEU A 627 2.87 -5.32 33.21
CA LEU A 627 1.68 -4.83 32.50
C LEU A 627 1.31 -3.40 32.93
N ALA A 628 1.28 -3.10 34.23
CA ALA A 628 0.94 -1.75 34.72
C ALA A 628 1.86 -0.66 34.14
N ARG A 629 3.17 -0.93 34.01
CA ARG A 629 4.12 0.00 33.38
C ARG A 629 3.90 0.13 31.88
N GLU A 630 3.66 -0.99 31.19
CA GLU A 630 3.42 -0.98 29.76
C GLU A 630 2.09 -0.31 29.38
N LEU A 631 1.06 -0.35 30.24
CA LEU A 631 -0.20 0.39 30.02
C LEU A 631 0.02 1.90 29.90
N LEU A 632 0.95 2.47 30.68
CA LEU A 632 1.30 3.90 30.60
C LEU A 632 1.97 4.26 29.27
N ARG A 633 2.86 3.40 28.77
CA ARG A 633 3.44 3.52 27.43
C ARG A 633 2.37 3.39 26.36
N ALA A 634 1.59 2.32 26.43
CA ALA A 634 0.58 1.96 25.47
C ALA A 634 -0.45 3.07 25.26
N GLY A 635 -0.87 3.78 26.31
CA GLY A 635 -1.81 4.91 26.19
C GLY A 635 -1.30 6.05 25.31
N ARG A 636 -0.02 6.40 25.45
CA ARG A 636 0.64 7.41 24.60
C ARG A 636 0.70 6.96 23.15
N HIS A 637 1.25 5.77 22.91
CA HIS A 637 1.33 5.22 21.55
C HIS A 637 -0.04 5.11 20.90
N ALA A 638 -1.06 4.67 21.65
CA ALA A 638 -2.43 4.55 21.17
C ALA A 638 -3.01 5.92 20.77
N ARG A 639 -2.82 6.98 21.57
CA ARG A 639 -3.25 8.33 21.20
C ARG A 639 -2.55 8.83 19.94
N LEU A 640 -1.23 8.69 19.84
CA LEU A 640 -0.50 9.17 18.66
C LEU A 640 -0.95 8.44 17.38
N ALA A 641 -1.14 7.12 17.46
CA ALA A 641 -1.68 6.34 16.36
C ALA A 641 -3.09 6.82 15.97
N ALA A 642 -3.97 7.00 16.95
CA ALA A 642 -5.33 7.49 16.74
C ALA A 642 -5.38 8.89 16.10
N LEU A 643 -4.52 9.82 16.54
CA LEU A 643 -4.43 11.15 15.96
C LEU A 643 -4.04 11.10 14.48
N ARG A 644 -3.03 10.29 14.15
CA ARG A 644 -2.55 10.11 12.77
C ARG A 644 -3.59 9.50 11.83
N GLU A 645 -4.59 8.79 12.36
CA GLU A 645 -5.70 8.29 11.55
C GLU A 645 -6.69 9.40 11.16
N VAL A 646 -6.89 10.40 12.01
CA VAL A 646 -7.97 11.39 11.84
C VAL A 646 -7.49 12.75 11.36
N THR A 647 -6.23 13.11 11.61
CA THR A 647 -5.65 14.40 11.21
C THR A 647 -4.18 14.24 10.85
N ASP A 648 -3.71 15.07 9.92
CA ASP A 648 -2.29 15.16 9.62
C ASP A 648 -1.62 16.08 10.65
N LEU A 649 -0.54 15.63 11.26
CA LEU A 649 0.24 16.40 12.24
C LEU A 649 1.39 17.17 11.59
N SER A 650 1.71 16.85 10.34
CA SER A 650 2.74 17.50 9.56
C SER A 650 2.52 17.19 8.09
N VAL A 651 3.15 17.97 7.20
CA VAL A 651 3.27 17.60 5.80
C VAL A 651 3.81 16.17 5.69
N LEU A 652 3.11 15.33 4.92
CA LEU A 652 3.40 13.91 4.80
C LEU A 652 4.87 13.69 4.39
N GLY A 653 5.54 12.74 5.06
CA GLY A 653 6.96 12.43 4.81
C GLY A 653 7.97 13.49 5.26
N SER A 654 7.54 14.61 5.84
CA SER A 654 8.46 15.64 6.36
C SER A 654 9.19 15.20 7.63
N SER A 655 10.33 15.83 7.93
CA SER A 655 11.07 15.57 9.18
C SER A 655 10.30 15.99 10.43
N ALA A 656 9.38 16.97 10.32
CA ALA A 656 8.56 17.44 11.43
C ALA A 656 7.72 16.32 12.06
N GLY A 657 7.15 15.43 11.23
CA GLY A 657 6.38 14.29 11.72
C GLY A 657 7.21 13.30 12.55
N ARG A 658 8.49 13.10 12.19
CA ARG A 658 9.41 12.25 12.96
C ARG A 658 9.83 12.89 14.27
N LEU A 659 10.16 14.18 14.25
CA LEU A 659 10.55 14.92 15.45
C LEU A 659 9.38 15.01 16.44
N LEU A 660 8.15 15.21 15.94
CA LEU A 660 6.94 15.15 16.77
C LEU A 660 6.78 13.81 17.47
N GLU A 661 6.96 12.72 16.72
CA GLU A 661 6.90 11.36 17.27
C GLU A 661 8.00 11.12 18.30
N GLU A 662 9.25 11.47 17.99
CA GLU A 662 10.36 11.36 18.92
C GLU A 662 10.09 12.10 20.24
N ALA A 663 9.71 13.38 20.15
CA ALA A 663 9.35 14.17 21.33
C ALA A 663 8.20 13.53 22.13
N PHE A 664 7.16 13.07 21.43
CA PHE A 664 5.98 12.45 22.05
C PHE A 664 6.33 11.15 22.80
N LEU A 665 7.16 10.30 22.18
CA LEU A 665 7.58 9.01 22.75
C LEU A 665 8.58 9.19 23.89
N GLU A 666 9.58 10.05 23.73
CA GLU A 666 10.61 10.29 24.75
C GLU A 666 10.04 10.96 26.02
N LEU A 667 9.02 11.82 25.88
CA LEU A 667 8.29 12.34 27.04
C LEU A 667 7.48 11.25 27.76
N GLY A 668 6.94 10.28 27.00
CA GLY A 668 6.32 9.10 27.59
C GLY A 668 7.30 8.25 28.39
N GLU A 669 8.47 8.02 27.80
CA GLU A 669 9.58 7.33 28.44
C GLU A 669 10.05 8.03 29.72
N ALA A 670 10.11 9.37 29.73
CA ALA A 670 10.52 10.14 30.89
C ALA A 670 9.49 10.08 32.05
N GLY A 671 8.20 9.97 31.73
CA GLY A 671 7.11 9.93 32.71
C GLY A 671 6.88 8.59 33.41
N LEU A 672 7.62 7.53 33.07
CA LEU A 672 7.41 6.19 33.64
C LEU A 672 7.88 6.09 35.11
N PRO A 673 7.04 5.59 36.04
CA PRO A 673 7.41 5.38 37.44
C PRO A 673 8.58 4.40 37.60
N GLY A 674 9.48 4.69 38.55
CA GLY A 674 10.58 3.79 38.94
C GLY A 674 11.72 3.69 37.94
N ARG A 675 11.78 4.56 36.93
CA ARG A 675 12.88 4.60 35.94
C ARG A 675 14.17 5.17 36.57
N PRO A 676 15.36 4.64 36.24
CA PRO A 676 16.61 5.23 36.72
C PRO A 676 16.76 6.70 36.31
N ALA A 677 17.22 7.56 37.22
CA ALA A 677 17.34 9.00 36.99
C ALA A 677 18.11 9.33 35.70
N ALA A 678 19.21 8.63 35.43
CA ALA A 678 20.01 8.82 34.21
C ALA A 678 19.25 8.46 32.92
N ALA A 679 18.38 7.45 32.95
CA ALA A 679 17.58 7.07 31.78
C ALA A 679 16.46 8.07 31.53
N ARG A 680 15.82 8.56 32.61
CA ARG A 680 14.83 9.63 32.53
C ARG A 680 15.43 10.94 32.00
N ALA A 681 16.59 11.36 32.52
CA ALA A 681 17.30 12.56 32.06
C ALA A 681 17.66 12.49 30.57
N ARG A 682 18.13 11.33 30.07
CA ARG A 682 18.40 11.13 28.64
C ARG A 682 17.16 11.26 27.77
N ALA A 683 16.01 10.74 28.23
CA ALA A 683 14.76 10.87 27.48
C ALA A 683 14.24 12.32 27.47
N LEU A 684 14.33 13.03 28.59
CA LEU A 684 14.01 14.46 28.62
C LEU A 684 14.94 15.28 27.71
N GLN A 685 16.23 14.95 27.66
CA GLN A 685 17.16 15.62 26.73
C GLN A 685 16.73 15.40 25.28
N ARG A 686 16.53 14.15 24.84
CA ARG A 686 16.10 13.84 23.47
C ARG A 686 14.78 14.50 23.10
N ALA A 687 13.81 14.49 24.02
CA ALA A 687 12.55 15.20 23.82
C ALA A 687 12.77 16.71 23.66
N GLY A 688 13.65 17.31 24.46
CA GLY A 688 14.02 18.72 24.36
C GLY A 688 14.67 19.05 23.02
N ASP A 689 15.66 18.26 22.60
CA ASP A 689 16.37 18.41 21.33
C ASP A 689 15.40 18.36 20.14
N ALA A 690 14.48 17.38 20.12
CA ALA A 690 13.48 17.26 19.06
C ALA A 690 12.50 18.46 19.02
N LEU A 691 12.07 18.96 20.19
CA LEU A 691 11.18 20.13 20.30
C LEU A 691 11.88 21.45 19.93
N GLU A 692 13.18 21.56 20.21
CA GLU A 692 14.02 22.67 19.79
C GLU A 692 14.20 22.67 18.26
N GLU A 693 14.50 21.50 17.67
CA GLU A 693 14.62 21.37 16.21
C GLU A 693 13.29 21.70 15.50
N LEU A 694 12.15 21.29 16.06
CA LEU A 694 10.81 21.69 15.59
C LEU A 694 10.54 23.19 15.70
N SER A 695 11.31 23.94 16.48
CA SER A 695 11.20 25.41 16.55
C SER A 695 11.99 26.10 15.44
N GLY A 696 12.84 25.35 14.72
CA GLY A 696 13.59 25.81 13.54
C GLY A 696 12.87 25.53 12.21
N PRO A 697 13.63 25.40 11.09
CA PRO A 697 13.08 25.18 9.76
C PRO A 697 12.11 23.98 9.61
N PRO A 698 12.30 22.84 10.29
CA PRO A 698 11.32 21.74 10.25
C PRO A 698 9.92 22.15 10.73
N GLY A 699 9.81 23.08 11.68
CA GLY A 699 8.54 23.54 12.23
C GLY A 699 7.54 24.07 11.21
N ARG A 700 8.00 24.60 10.06
CA ARG A 700 7.12 25.09 8.98
C ARG A 700 6.28 23.99 8.31
N TYR A 701 6.68 22.74 8.50
CA TYR A 701 5.96 21.58 7.97
C TYR A 701 4.95 21.02 8.98
N LEU A 702 4.80 21.61 10.16
CA LEU A 702 3.69 21.30 11.05
C LEU A 702 2.39 21.82 10.45
N THR A 703 1.33 21.02 10.58
CA THR A 703 -0.06 21.49 10.40
C THR A 703 -0.49 22.25 11.66
N ASP A 704 -1.67 22.88 11.65
CA ASP A 704 -2.18 23.53 12.85
C ASP A 704 -2.39 22.50 13.99
N SER A 705 -2.88 21.31 13.65
CA SER A 705 -2.94 20.14 14.54
C SER A 705 -1.58 19.75 15.11
N GLY A 706 -0.56 19.69 14.26
CA GLY A 706 0.83 19.41 14.68
C GLY A 706 1.41 20.47 15.60
N ALA A 707 1.16 21.74 15.30
CA ALA A 707 1.61 22.86 16.10
C ALA A 707 0.96 22.87 17.48
N ALA A 708 -0.35 22.57 17.56
CA ALA A 708 -1.07 22.40 18.82
C ALA A 708 -0.47 21.25 19.65
N LEU A 709 -0.20 20.10 19.02
CA LEU A 709 0.44 18.97 19.69
C LEU A 709 1.86 19.30 20.15
N ALA A 710 2.67 19.97 19.33
CA ALA A 710 4.01 20.41 19.71
C ALA A 710 3.98 21.37 20.90
N ALA A 711 3.00 22.27 20.96
CA ALA A 711 2.82 23.19 22.09
C ALA A 711 2.48 22.43 23.38
N GLU A 712 1.58 21.44 23.31
CA GLU A 712 1.25 20.54 24.43
C GLU A 712 2.52 19.81 24.94
N LEU A 713 3.32 19.25 24.02
CA LEU A 713 4.55 18.54 24.36
C LEU A 713 5.59 19.46 25.00
N ARG A 714 5.76 20.70 24.51
CA ARG A 714 6.65 21.69 25.13
C ARG A 714 6.23 22.06 26.55
N ALA A 715 4.92 22.21 26.78
CA ALA A 715 4.39 22.49 28.11
C ALA A 715 4.65 21.30 29.06
N HIS A 716 4.43 20.07 28.59
CA HIS A 716 4.72 18.86 29.37
C HIS A 716 6.22 18.73 29.68
N TRP A 717 7.09 18.88 28.67
CA TRP A 717 8.54 18.85 28.84
C TRP A 717 9.02 19.87 29.87
N SER A 718 8.56 21.12 29.77
CA SER A 718 8.91 22.19 30.72
C SER A 718 8.47 21.88 32.15
N ALA A 719 7.32 21.22 32.32
CA ALA A 719 6.85 20.79 33.64
C ALA A 719 7.69 19.66 34.22
N GLU A 720 8.15 18.70 33.39
CA GLU A 720 9.03 17.60 33.83
C GLU A 720 10.43 18.09 34.19
N VAL A 721 10.99 19.04 33.45
CA VAL A 721 12.31 19.65 33.76
C VAL A 721 12.26 20.43 35.07
N ARG A 722 11.18 21.20 35.32
CA ARG A 722 10.99 21.93 36.59
C ARG A 722 10.82 21.02 37.82
N ARG A 723 10.49 19.74 37.64
CA ARG A 723 10.43 18.78 38.75
C ARG A 723 11.82 18.30 39.18
N ASP A 724 12.84 18.48 38.33
CA ASP A 724 14.22 18.03 38.58
C ASP A 724 15.17 19.12 39.07
N GLY A 725 14.84 20.39 38.79
CA GLY A 725 15.59 21.56 39.28
C GLY A 725 14.99 22.10 40.56
#